data_AF-A0A1M3HDV7-F1
#
_entry.id   AF-A0A1M3HDV7-F1
#
_cell.length_a   1.000
_cell.length_b   1.000
_cell.length_c   1.000
_cell.angle_alpha   90.00
_cell.angle_beta   90.00
_cell.angle_gamma   90.00
#
_symmetry.space_group_name_H-M   'P 1'
#
loop_
_entity.id
_entity.type
_entity.pdbx_description
1 polymer ?
#
loop_
_entity_poly.entity_id
_entity_poly.type
_entity_poly.pdbx_seq_one_letter_code
_entity_poly.pdbx_strand_id
1 'polypeptide(L)'
;MHISLRQGIVLLGLIFIGAGCGGDASDTLFTQLDKDRTGIDFRNTLFDGEALNVLNYIYFYNGGGVAIGDINNDGLPDILFTGNMVHNRLFLNKGDFKFEDITAKSHIAEKEGWCTGATMVDINGDGLMDIYICRSAAALPSQRANLLYINNGDQTFTERAAEYGLADPGFSTQAAFFDYDKDGDLDMFLINHSLHQYATGAVDNPGWRKERQPAYECKLYRCDYDPKLKHPVYTDVSEQAGIHSNVLTFGLGLAVSDINNDGWPDIYISNDFNEPDYLFINNGAPAGGGPVTFTERLSECMDQSSLYSMGNDAADFNNDGWVDLMTLDMLPEDNHTQKMHSGAENFNKFQQLFGRGFYYQYSRNMLQKNNGDGTFSEIGQLDGVSNTDWSWSALFSDFDNDGYKDLLVTNGYVKDYTDMDFLKYSADKAMRGGATSEDKEAMVKETISKMPSSPSVTYVFRNEDGNGFVKANNDWGLTQKTVSAGAAYADLNNDGAMDLVISNTNEYAGIYKNNARTKTKGHFLKVALKGDPANGAGIGSKVKLFCKDTIYYQEAFPVRGFQSSVDPVLNFGLGDHETVDSLLVIWPDDHFQVLKAVKADQLMHLEKKDALGAWDYKPKPVVPLLKAATVQGPAYPENNFNDFDVQPLLLNYLSRSGPCMARTDINKDGKSAIFIGGSKGHPAHIYIQSATGALQLSAQPAIEKDSLTEDGAAEFFDANGDGAPDLFVAGGGYEFEENDPLLQGRLYLNDGRGHFTKAEGAVPSWHASVGVVRAADVDGDGDMDLFIGGRVVPGKYPLSPGSKILLNDGKGHFTDGTAQIAPFLEHTGMVTDALWIDLNRDGRPDLVTVGEWMPVKIYLNKGGRLEDASEKYIHFPSSGWWNRIAATDLDGDGNPDLVLGNQGLNNQFHASEKEPLTLYYKDFDNNGTIDPIFCYYIDGVSYPAASRDDLTTQVPMLKKKFLEYHDYADATIQNLFSADELKGAGPLQANMLNTVWLQNKGEAGFQLKELPVEAQYAPVYAIAAVDVNGDGHKDLVLAGNNQWTRIRFGRWRANHGVLLLNDGKGGFKYVPQPVSGLRLREDVRSVLELDGNRLLFGVNDGPAAIYSY
;
A
#
# COMPACT_ATOMS: atom_id res chain seq x y z
N MET A 1 -17.37 -66.41 8.04
CA MET A 1 -18.20 -67.60 7.71
C MET A 1 -19.67 -67.18 7.84
N HIS A 2 -20.44 -67.31 6.75
CA HIS A 2 -21.91 -67.09 6.57
C HIS A 2 -22.46 -65.65 6.71
N ILE A 3 -23.00 -64.93 5.71
CA ILE A 3 -23.93 -65.13 4.55
C ILE A 3 -25.40 -64.74 4.87
N SER A 4 -25.99 -63.96 3.93
CA SER A 4 -27.43 -63.73 3.60
C SER A 4 -28.07 -62.49 4.28
N LEU A 5 -28.53 -61.40 3.62
CA LEU A 5 -29.07 -61.09 2.28
C LEU A 5 -30.50 -61.61 2.07
N ARG A 6 -31.54 -60.73 2.08
CA ARG A 6 -32.52 -60.48 0.98
C ARG A 6 -33.83 -59.75 1.35
N GLN A 7 -34.19 -58.80 0.47
CA GLN A 7 -35.53 -58.43 -0.06
C GLN A 7 -36.51 -57.69 0.88
N GLY A 8 -37.24 -56.64 0.51
CA GLY A 8 -37.50 -55.93 -0.75
C GLY A 8 -38.95 -55.41 -0.79
N ILE A 9 -39.13 -54.07 -0.79
CA ILE A 9 -40.15 -53.20 -1.46
C ILE A 9 -41.64 -53.64 -1.40
N VAL A 10 -42.62 -52.85 -0.91
CA VAL A 10 -43.47 -51.88 -1.66
C VAL A 10 -44.33 -51.02 -0.69
N LEU A 11 -44.08 -49.69 -0.74
CA LEU A 11 -44.99 -48.53 -0.90
C LEU A 11 -46.24 -48.24 -0.01
N LEU A 12 -46.30 -46.94 0.35
CA LEU A 12 -47.42 -46.01 0.58
C LEU A 12 -47.98 -45.80 2.00
N GLY A 13 -47.80 -44.56 2.50
CA GLY A 13 -48.62 -44.00 3.59
C GLY A 13 -48.02 -42.77 4.29
N LEU A 14 -47.94 -41.65 3.57
CA LEU A 14 -47.80 -40.24 4.04
C LEU A 14 -47.99 -39.94 5.54
N ILE A 15 -47.00 -39.28 6.15
CA ILE A 15 -47.06 -37.95 6.81
C ILE A 15 -45.72 -37.76 7.56
N PHE A 16 -44.83 -36.95 7.01
CA PHE A 16 -43.85 -36.14 7.75
C PHE A 16 -43.32 -35.08 6.77
N ILE A 17 -43.86 -33.87 6.87
CA ILE A 17 -43.38 -32.68 6.17
C ILE A 17 -42.51 -31.89 7.15
N GLY A 18 -41.27 -31.64 6.74
CA GLY A 18 -40.61 -30.35 6.92
C GLY A 18 -40.03 -30.03 8.29
N ALA A 19 -38.89 -30.61 8.63
CA ALA A 19 -37.84 -29.89 9.35
C ALA A 19 -36.59 -29.94 8.45
N GLY A 20 -36.55 -29.02 7.48
CA GLY A 20 -35.34 -28.75 6.73
C GLY A 20 -34.37 -27.98 7.61
N CYS A 21 -33.08 -28.34 7.54
CA CYS A 21 -31.98 -27.60 8.14
C CYS A 21 -31.97 -26.16 7.59
N GLY A 22 -32.41 -25.20 8.39
CA GLY A 22 -31.92 -23.83 8.35
C GLY A 22 -31.06 -23.63 9.59
N GLY A 23 -29.78 -23.28 9.41
CA GLY A 23 -29.07 -22.59 10.49
C GLY A 23 -29.75 -21.24 10.67
N ASP A 24 -30.07 -20.85 11.90
CA ASP A 24 -30.76 -19.59 12.17
C ASP A 24 -29.90 -18.42 11.67
N ALA A 25 -30.41 -17.63 10.74
CA ALA A 25 -29.83 -16.36 10.29
C ALA A 25 -29.74 -15.28 11.41
N SER A 26 -30.01 -15.66 12.67
CA SER A 26 -29.99 -14.78 13.84
C SER A 26 -28.61 -14.68 14.51
N ASP A 27 -27.59 -15.40 14.03
CA ASP A 27 -26.28 -15.46 14.70
C ASP A 27 -25.14 -14.64 14.07
N THR A 28 -25.40 -13.89 12.99
CA THR A 28 -24.40 -13.01 12.33
C THR A 28 -24.55 -11.54 12.74
N LEU A 29 -23.50 -10.73 12.54
CA LEU A 29 -23.54 -9.28 12.81
C LEU A 29 -24.62 -8.58 11.98
N PHE A 30 -24.61 -8.78 10.66
CA PHE A 30 -25.64 -8.26 9.76
C PHE A 30 -26.69 -9.32 9.41
N THR A 31 -27.92 -8.85 9.24
CA THR A 31 -29.03 -9.62 8.68
C THR A 31 -29.59 -8.89 7.48
N GLN A 32 -29.49 -9.51 6.29
CA GLN A 32 -30.14 -8.99 5.10
C GLN A 32 -31.67 -9.05 5.24
N LEU A 33 -32.35 -7.97 4.88
CA LEU A 33 -33.80 -7.85 4.94
C LEU A 33 -34.43 -7.98 3.56
N ASP A 34 -35.48 -8.79 3.46
CA ASP A 34 -36.24 -8.93 2.22
C ASP A 34 -36.99 -7.65 1.84
N LYS A 35 -37.11 -7.39 0.53
CA LYS A 35 -37.86 -6.24 -0.01
C LYS A 35 -39.33 -6.19 0.46
N ASP A 36 -39.97 -7.34 0.69
CA ASP A 36 -41.37 -7.38 1.15
C ASP A 36 -41.45 -7.01 2.65
N ARG A 37 -40.35 -7.19 3.39
CA ARG A 37 -40.20 -6.67 4.74
C ARG A 37 -39.90 -5.18 4.70
N THR A 38 -38.98 -4.71 3.85
CA THR A 38 -38.54 -3.31 3.89
C THR A 38 -39.48 -2.34 3.16
N GLY A 39 -40.13 -2.78 2.09
CA GLY A 39 -40.83 -1.90 1.14
C GLY A 39 -39.92 -1.34 0.04
N ILE A 40 -38.62 -1.67 0.04
CA ILE A 40 -37.64 -1.18 -0.94
C ILE A 40 -37.59 -2.14 -2.14
N ASP A 41 -38.25 -1.74 -3.24
CA ASP A 41 -38.32 -2.49 -4.51
C ASP A 41 -37.52 -1.76 -5.61
N PHE A 42 -36.21 -1.59 -5.38
CA PHE A 42 -35.30 -0.93 -6.33
C PHE A 42 -34.32 -1.93 -6.98
N ARG A 43 -34.09 -1.76 -8.28
CA ARG A 43 -33.11 -2.50 -9.09
C ARG A 43 -32.49 -1.57 -10.13
N ASN A 44 -31.18 -1.43 -10.15
CA ASN A 44 -30.50 -0.70 -11.21
C ASN A 44 -30.32 -1.60 -12.44
N THR A 45 -31.36 -1.71 -13.27
CA THR A 45 -31.36 -2.59 -14.44
C THR A 45 -30.76 -1.90 -15.66
N LEU A 46 -29.81 -2.55 -16.30
CA LEU A 46 -29.14 -2.08 -17.52
C LEU A 46 -29.60 -2.87 -18.74
N PHE A 47 -29.66 -2.21 -19.90
CA PHE A 47 -30.09 -2.80 -21.15
C PHE A 47 -29.06 -2.54 -22.25
N ASP A 48 -28.38 -3.58 -22.72
CA ASP A 48 -27.39 -3.47 -23.80
C ASP A 48 -28.06 -3.06 -25.13
N GLY A 49 -27.66 -1.92 -25.68
CA GLY A 49 -28.07 -1.42 -26.98
C GLY A 49 -26.92 -1.33 -27.97
N GLU A 50 -27.22 -1.08 -29.25
CA GLU A 50 -26.19 -0.89 -30.29
C GLU A 50 -25.29 0.32 -29.98
N ALA A 51 -25.90 1.45 -29.61
CA ALA A 51 -25.19 2.70 -29.37
C ALA A 51 -24.57 2.79 -27.95
N LEU A 52 -25.23 2.21 -26.95
CA LEU A 52 -24.82 2.27 -25.54
C LEU A 52 -24.65 0.85 -24.99
N ASN A 53 -23.39 0.48 -24.79
CA ASN A 53 -22.92 -0.78 -24.24
C ASN A 53 -21.44 -0.62 -23.82
N VAL A 54 -20.87 -1.62 -23.15
CA VAL A 54 -19.50 -1.57 -22.60
C VAL A 54 -18.39 -1.35 -23.64
N LEU A 55 -18.59 -1.78 -24.90
CA LEU A 55 -17.59 -1.58 -25.95
C LEU A 55 -17.52 -0.12 -26.43
N ASN A 56 -18.62 0.63 -26.29
CA ASN A 56 -18.71 2.04 -26.71
C ASN A 56 -18.59 3.00 -25.53
N TYR A 57 -18.96 2.58 -24.33
CA TYR A 57 -18.90 3.36 -23.10
C TYR A 57 -18.40 2.45 -21.96
N ILE A 58 -17.11 2.59 -21.62
CA ILE A 58 -16.42 1.71 -20.67
C ILE A 58 -17.05 1.70 -19.27
N TYR A 59 -17.75 2.76 -18.88
CA TYR A 59 -18.40 2.90 -17.57
C TYR A 59 -19.87 2.46 -17.56
N PHE A 60 -20.30 1.71 -18.57
CA PHE A 60 -21.67 1.23 -18.67
C PHE A 60 -22.10 0.35 -17.47
N TYR A 61 -21.16 -0.37 -16.84
CA TYR A 61 -21.46 -1.26 -15.72
C TYR A 61 -21.01 -0.75 -14.35
N ASN A 62 -20.60 0.52 -14.22
CA ASN A 62 -20.14 1.10 -12.94
C ASN A 62 -21.25 1.15 -11.86
N GLY A 63 -22.52 1.06 -12.26
CA GLY A 63 -23.66 1.08 -11.35
C GLY A 63 -24.11 2.49 -10.92
N GLY A 64 -25.01 2.53 -9.94
CA GLY A 64 -25.61 3.76 -9.40
C GLY A 64 -25.39 3.87 -7.90
N GLY A 65 -25.44 5.11 -7.40
CA GLY A 65 -25.18 5.52 -6.03
C GLY A 65 -26.34 5.40 -5.05
N VAL A 66 -26.02 5.65 -3.77
CA VAL A 66 -26.97 5.72 -2.64
C VAL A 66 -26.74 7.04 -1.89
N ALA A 67 -27.80 7.76 -1.56
CA ALA A 67 -27.71 8.93 -0.67
C ALA A 67 -28.66 8.78 0.52
N ILE A 68 -28.18 9.13 1.71
CA ILE A 68 -28.94 9.02 2.97
C ILE A 68 -29.07 10.41 3.62
N GLY A 69 -30.27 10.72 4.12
CA GLY A 69 -30.52 11.95 4.87
C GLY A 69 -31.97 12.02 5.34
N ASP A 70 -32.24 12.77 6.41
CA ASP A 70 -33.59 13.01 6.93
C ASP A 70 -34.26 14.15 6.16
N ILE A 71 -35.11 13.81 5.19
CA ILE A 71 -35.70 14.81 4.27
C ILE A 71 -36.95 15.49 4.83
N ASN A 72 -37.49 15.01 5.96
CA ASN A 72 -38.73 15.50 6.54
C ASN A 72 -38.57 15.98 8.00
N ASN A 73 -37.36 15.90 8.55
CA ASN A 73 -36.97 16.24 9.92
C ASN A 73 -37.73 15.46 11.00
N ASP A 74 -38.02 14.18 10.76
CA ASP A 74 -38.68 13.29 11.74
C ASP A 74 -37.69 12.48 12.59
N GLY A 75 -36.38 12.64 12.34
CA GLY A 75 -35.28 11.98 13.02
C GLY A 75 -34.97 10.59 12.48
N LEU A 76 -35.59 10.15 11.39
CA LEU A 76 -35.29 8.90 10.71
C LEU A 76 -34.61 9.18 9.36
N PRO A 77 -33.43 8.61 9.09
CA PRO A 77 -32.77 8.79 7.81
C PRO A 77 -33.54 8.10 6.68
N ASP A 78 -33.75 8.81 5.57
CA ASP A 78 -34.41 8.36 4.34
C ASP A 78 -33.39 7.94 3.28
N ILE A 79 -33.83 7.19 2.26
CA ILE A 79 -32.93 6.58 1.28
C ILE A 79 -33.29 7.01 -0.14
N LEU A 80 -32.29 7.50 -0.88
CA LEU A 80 -32.35 7.71 -2.33
C LEU A 80 -31.43 6.72 -3.06
N PHE A 81 -31.93 6.12 -4.13
CA PHE A 81 -31.13 5.38 -5.11
C PHE A 81 -31.12 6.10 -6.45
N THR A 82 -29.95 6.16 -7.09
CA THR A 82 -29.85 6.65 -8.48
C THR A 82 -29.94 5.50 -9.49
N GLY A 83 -30.57 5.77 -10.63
CA GLY A 83 -30.71 4.82 -11.73
C GLY A 83 -29.91 5.23 -12.97
N ASN A 84 -29.14 4.30 -13.55
CA ASN A 84 -28.41 4.56 -14.78
C ASN A 84 -29.32 4.51 -16.03
N MET A 85 -30.26 3.56 -16.06
CA MET A 85 -31.24 3.40 -17.16
C MET A 85 -32.67 3.23 -16.64
N VAL A 86 -32.87 3.46 -15.34
CA VAL A 86 -34.15 3.41 -14.64
C VAL A 86 -34.35 4.71 -13.87
N HIS A 87 -35.57 5.00 -13.41
CA HIS A 87 -35.80 6.19 -12.59
C HIS A 87 -35.09 6.09 -11.23
N ASN A 88 -34.59 7.23 -10.75
CA ASN A 88 -34.19 7.40 -9.36
C ASN A 88 -35.39 7.10 -8.43
N ARG A 89 -35.13 6.59 -7.23
CA ARG A 89 -36.17 6.26 -6.25
C ARG A 89 -35.86 6.79 -4.87
N LEU A 90 -36.88 7.35 -4.22
CA LEU A 90 -36.80 7.94 -2.89
C LEU A 90 -37.78 7.24 -1.95
N PHE A 91 -37.23 6.76 -0.83
CA PHE A 91 -37.92 5.93 0.14
C PHE A 91 -37.92 6.63 1.49
N LEU A 92 -39.12 6.97 1.97
CA LEU A 92 -39.33 7.60 3.27
C LEU A 92 -39.32 6.53 4.38
N ASN A 93 -38.44 6.69 5.36
CA ASN A 93 -38.33 5.80 6.51
C ASN A 93 -39.53 5.98 7.45
N LYS A 94 -40.17 4.87 7.81
CA LYS A 94 -41.32 4.82 8.72
C LYS A 94 -40.95 4.18 10.07
N GLY A 95 -39.68 3.85 10.28
CA GLY A 95 -39.16 3.14 11.44
C GLY A 95 -39.26 1.62 11.28
N ASP A 96 -38.49 0.89 12.12
CA ASP A 96 -38.42 -0.59 12.13
C ASP A 96 -38.15 -1.19 10.72
N PHE A 97 -37.25 -0.55 9.97
CA PHE A 97 -36.88 -0.93 8.61
C PHE A 97 -38.08 -0.99 7.64
N LYS A 98 -39.13 -0.19 7.86
CA LYS A 98 -40.24 -0.02 6.93
C LYS A 98 -40.08 1.27 6.16
N PHE A 99 -40.19 1.21 4.85
CA PHE A 99 -40.02 2.34 3.95
C PHE A 99 -41.22 2.51 3.02
N GLU A 100 -41.60 3.75 2.79
CA GLU A 100 -42.64 4.15 1.84
C GLU A 100 -41.98 4.71 0.57
N ASP A 101 -42.25 4.10 -0.59
CA ASP A 101 -41.81 4.66 -1.88
C ASP A 101 -42.60 5.94 -2.19
N ILE A 102 -41.95 7.10 -2.02
CA ILE A 102 -42.54 8.41 -2.30
C ILE A 102 -42.12 8.96 -3.67
N THR A 103 -41.44 8.17 -4.51
CA THR A 103 -40.82 8.62 -5.78
C THR A 103 -41.78 9.40 -6.69
N ALA A 104 -43.02 8.93 -6.84
CA ALA A 104 -44.01 9.61 -7.68
C ALA A 104 -44.57 10.87 -7.02
N LYS A 105 -44.72 10.86 -5.68
CA LYS A 105 -45.20 12.02 -4.90
C LYS A 105 -44.13 13.11 -4.82
N SER A 106 -42.86 12.74 -4.77
CA SER A 106 -41.75 13.64 -4.56
C SER A 106 -41.30 14.39 -5.83
N HIS A 107 -41.78 13.97 -7.01
CA HIS A 107 -41.44 14.53 -8.32
C HIS A 107 -39.97 14.32 -8.76
N ILE A 108 -39.18 13.53 -8.04
CA ILE A 108 -37.77 13.30 -8.38
C ILE A 108 -37.56 12.44 -9.64
N ALA A 109 -38.58 11.69 -10.06
CA ALA A 109 -38.50 10.79 -11.22
C ALA A 109 -38.96 11.43 -12.54
N GLU A 110 -39.35 12.71 -12.54
CA GLU A 110 -39.89 13.39 -13.73
C GLU A 110 -38.86 13.61 -14.84
N LYS A 111 -37.56 13.55 -14.52
CA LYS A 111 -36.46 13.66 -15.48
C LYS A 111 -35.84 12.28 -15.70
N GLU A 112 -35.84 11.84 -16.95
CA GLU A 112 -35.14 10.61 -17.36
C GLU A 112 -33.68 10.90 -17.74
N GLY A 113 -32.81 9.91 -17.51
CA GLY A 113 -31.42 9.93 -17.95
C GLY A 113 -30.52 9.04 -17.12
N TRP A 114 -29.25 9.00 -17.49
CA TRP A 114 -28.23 8.26 -16.76
C TRP A 114 -27.75 9.06 -15.56
N CYS A 115 -28.23 8.67 -14.38
CA CYS A 115 -27.80 9.23 -13.11
C CYS A 115 -26.64 8.41 -12.53
N THR A 116 -25.69 9.09 -11.90
CA THR A 116 -24.50 8.52 -11.26
C THR A 116 -24.55 8.82 -9.76
N GLY A 117 -23.69 9.70 -9.27
CA GLY A 117 -23.62 10.11 -7.88
C GLY A 117 -24.80 10.93 -7.38
N ALA A 118 -25.07 10.84 -6.08
CA ALA A 118 -26.03 11.72 -5.40
C ALA A 118 -25.53 12.19 -4.03
N THR A 119 -25.90 13.42 -3.69
CA THR A 119 -25.59 14.07 -2.42
C THR A 119 -26.83 14.72 -1.85
N MET A 120 -27.12 14.43 -0.58
CA MET A 120 -28.13 15.13 0.19
C MET A 120 -27.48 16.26 0.99
N VAL A 121 -27.96 17.49 0.82
CA VAL A 121 -27.42 18.69 1.47
C VAL A 121 -28.51 19.74 1.64
N ASP A 122 -28.54 20.46 2.77
CA ASP A 122 -29.33 21.71 2.89
C ASP A 122 -28.57 22.83 2.18
N ILE A 123 -28.81 22.98 0.87
CA ILE A 123 -28.00 23.85 0.02
C ILE A 123 -28.37 25.33 0.19
N ASN A 124 -29.59 25.59 0.65
CA ASN A 124 -30.18 26.92 0.67
C ASN A 124 -30.31 27.51 2.09
N GLY A 125 -30.05 26.69 3.11
CA GLY A 125 -29.99 27.07 4.51
C GLY A 125 -31.36 27.23 5.18
N ASP A 126 -32.39 26.55 4.67
CA ASP A 126 -33.76 26.60 5.21
C ASP A 126 -34.03 25.49 6.25
N GLY A 127 -33.06 24.61 6.49
CA GLY A 127 -33.17 23.48 7.41
C GLY A 127 -33.85 22.25 6.81
N LEU A 128 -34.05 22.20 5.49
CA LEU A 128 -34.58 21.05 4.77
C LEU A 128 -33.49 20.45 3.88
N MET A 129 -33.40 19.13 3.86
CA MET A 129 -32.43 18.44 3.02
C MET A 129 -32.86 18.50 1.55
N ASP A 130 -32.01 19.08 0.70
CA ASP A 130 -32.13 19.09 -0.76
C ASP A 130 -31.34 17.92 -1.38
N ILE A 131 -31.57 17.63 -2.67
CA ILE A 131 -30.96 16.50 -3.36
C ILE A 131 -30.24 16.96 -4.63
N TYR A 132 -28.92 16.75 -4.70
CA TYR A 132 -28.13 16.94 -5.91
C TYR A 132 -27.83 15.59 -6.59
N ILE A 133 -28.04 15.49 -7.90
CA ILE A 133 -27.85 14.25 -8.68
C ILE A 133 -26.97 14.53 -9.90
N CYS A 134 -25.86 13.81 -9.99
CA CYS A 134 -24.94 13.81 -11.11
C CYS A 134 -25.48 12.99 -12.29
N ARG A 135 -25.15 13.41 -13.52
CA ARG A 135 -25.56 12.73 -14.75
C ARG A 135 -24.41 12.57 -15.74
N SER A 136 -24.45 11.48 -16.52
CA SER A 136 -23.40 11.15 -17.48
C SER A 136 -23.95 10.37 -18.70
N ALA A 137 -23.07 9.69 -19.44
CA ALA A 137 -23.27 8.76 -20.56
C ALA A 137 -24.00 9.28 -21.82
N ALA A 138 -25.06 10.06 -21.68
CA ALA A 138 -25.88 10.51 -22.80
C ALA A 138 -25.05 11.36 -23.78
N ALA A 139 -25.26 11.24 -25.10
CA ALA A 139 -24.55 12.08 -26.07
C ALA A 139 -24.96 13.57 -25.97
N LEU A 140 -26.25 13.80 -25.68
CA LEU A 140 -26.92 15.07 -25.38
C LEU A 140 -26.32 15.84 -24.20
N PRO A 141 -25.59 16.99 -24.30
CA PRO A 141 -25.20 17.74 -23.10
C PRO A 141 -26.38 18.12 -22.20
N SER A 142 -27.54 18.47 -22.78
CA SER A 142 -28.77 18.75 -22.02
C SER A 142 -29.36 17.53 -21.29
N GLN A 143 -28.99 16.32 -21.70
CA GLN A 143 -29.37 15.06 -21.05
C GLN A 143 -28.32 14.57 -20.04
N ARG A 144 -27.18 15.27 -19.94
CA ARG A 144 -26.17 15.09 -18.90
C ARG A 144 -26.13 16.24 -17.90
N ALA A 145 -26.94 17.28 -18.10
CA ALA A 145 -27.05 18.38 -17.15
C ALA A 145 -27.49 17.85 -15.78
N ASN A 146 -26.64 18.02 -14.77
CA ASN A 146 -26.91 17.62 -13.38
C ASN A 146 -28.20 18.25 -12.85
N LEU A 147 -28.80 17.61 -11.84
CA LEU A 147 -30.10 17.99 -11.28
C LEU A 147 -29.94 18.41 -9.82
N LEU A 148 -30.71 19.42 -9.40
CA LEU A 148 -30.79 19.90 -8.03
C LEU A 148 -32.27 20.01 -7.67
N TYR A 149 -32.71 19.19 -6.75
CA TYR A 149 -34.08 19.11 -6.28
C TYR A 149 -34.18 19.84 -4.94
N ILE A 150 -34.83 21.01 -4.96
CA ILE A 150 -35.10 21.81 -3.76
C ILE A 150 -36.32 21.26 -3.03
N ASN A 151 -36.20 21.00 -1.74
CA ASN A 151 -37.25 20.47 -0.89
C ASN A 151 -38.30 21.55 -0.58
N ASN A 152 -39.56 21.26 -0.89
CA ASN A 152 -40.66 22.22 -0.68
C ASN A 152 -41.23 22.15 0.76
N GLY A 153 -40.73 21.24 1.61
CA GLY A 153 -41.19 21.05 3.00
C GLY A 153 -42.45 20.20 3.16
N ASP A 154 -42.97 19.64 2.06
CA ASP A 154 -44.15 18.77 2.04
C ASP A 154 -43.86 17.40 1.39
N GLN A 155 -42.58 17.01 1.39
CA GLN A 155 -42.02 15.81 0.74
C GLN A 155 -42.12 15.84 -0.79
N THR A 156 -42.39 17.00 -1.38
CA THR A 156 -42.22 17.27 -2.81
C THR A 156 -40.96 18.07 -3.08
N PHE A 157 -40.41 17.92 -4.28
CA PHE A 157 -39.19 18.63 -4.68
C PHE A 157 -39.36 19.36 -6.01
N THR A 158 -38.61 20.45 -6.17
CA THR A 158 -38.58 21.26 -7.39
C THR A 158 -37.17 21.26 -7.99
N GLU A 159 -37.03 20.81 -9.25
CA GLU A 159 -35.74 20.84 -9.95
C GLU A 159 -35.35 22.29 -10.33
N ARG A 160 -34.18 22.75 -9.87
CA ARG A 160 -33.70 24.14 -10.03
C ARG A 160 -32.19 24.24 -10.32
N ALA A 161 -31.54 23.21 -10.83
CA ALA A 161 -30.08 23.20 -11.04
C ALA A 161 -29.59 24.38 -11.89
N ALA A 162 -30.31 24.69 -12.98
CA ALA A 162 -29.95 25.79 -13.86
C ALA A 162 -30.08 27.16 -13.19
N GLU A 163 -31.03 27.32 -12.27
CA GLU A 163 -31.25 28.58 -11.53
C GLU A 163 -30.14 28.82 -10.52
N TYR A 164 -29.60 27.76 -9.93
CA TYR A 164 -28.48 27.80 -8.98
C TYR A 164 -27.11 27.82 -9.67
N GLY A 165 -27.02 27.65 -10.99
CA GLY A 165 -25.73 27.56 -11.71
C GLY A 165 -25.07 26.17 -11.65
N LEU A 166 -25.81 25.14 -11.24
CA LEU A 166 -25.31 23.79 -10.98
C LEU A 166 -25.71 22.73 -12.03
N ALA A 167 -26.38 23.14 -13.11
CA ALA A 167 -26.76 22.26 -14.23
C ALA A 167 -25.56 21.95 -15.16
N ASP A 168 -24.47 21.43 -14.60
CA ASP A 168 -23.25 21.09 -15.35
C ASP A 168 -23.52 19.97 -16.37
N PRO A 169 -23.19 20.14 -17.67
CA PRO A 169 -23.46 19.16 -18.72
C PRO A 169 -22.28 18.19 -18.99
N GLY A 170 -21.32 18.11 -18.07
CA GLY A 170 -20.17 17.22 -18.10
C GLY A 170 -20.54 15.75 -18.03
N PHE A 171 -19.52 14.90 -17.92
CA PHE A 171 -19.69 13.47 -17.66
C PHE A 171 -19.46 13.24 -16.17
N SER A 172 -20.45 13.65 -15.35
CA SER A 172 -20.29 13.76 -13.90
C SER A 172 -20.37 12.43 -13.18
N THR A 173 -19.49 12.24 -12.21
CA THR A 173 -19.46 11.04 -11.36
C THR A 173 -20.05 11.32 -9.97
N GLN A 174 -19.54 12.31 -9.23
CA GLN A 174 -19.93 12.63 -7.85
C GLN A 174 -19.65 14.12 -7.56
N ALA A 175 -20.40 14.70 -6.62
CA ALA A 175 -20.18 16.07 -6.12
C ALA A 175 -20.16 16.11 -4.59
N ALA A 176 -19.26 16.89 -4.01
CA ALA A 176 -19.18 17.14 -2.56
C ALA A 176 -19.41 18.62 -2.27
N PHE A 177 -20.19 18.90 -1.21
CA PHE A 177 -20.46 20.25 -0.72
C PHE A 177 -19.69 20.50 0.57
N PHE A 178 -18.93 21.59 0.64
CA PHE A 178 -18.11 21.97 1.80
C PHE A 178 -17.68 23.43 1.68
N ASP A 179 -17.31 24.04 2.81
CA ASP A 179 -16.82 25.42 2.88
C ASP A 179 -15.30 25.44 2.66
N TYR A 180 -14.84 25.69 1.42
CA TYR A 180 -13.41 25.59 1.09
C TYR A 180 -12.61 26.83 1.48
N ASP A 181 -13.26 28.00 1.56
CA ASP A 181 -12.63 29.28 1.86
C ASP A 181 -12.97 29.89 3.23
N LYS A 182 -13.75 29.15 4.04
CA LYS A 182 -14.16 29.46 5.42
C LYS A 182 -15.01 30.72 5.53
N ASP A 183 -15.83 31.01 4.53
CA ASP A 183 -16.75 32.15 4.57
C ASP A 183 -18.15 31.80 5.16
N GLY A 184 -18.38 30.51 5.41
CA GLY A 184 -19.53 29.96 6.11
C GLY A 184 -20.62 29.38 5.21
N ASP A 185 -20.54 29.56 3.88
CA ASP A 185 -21.44 28.87 2.95
C ASP A 185 -20.82 27.59 2.38
N LEU A 186 -21.66 26.77 1.73
CA LEU A 186 -21.24 25.48 1.18
C LEU A 186 -20.98 25.60 -0.31
N ASP A 187 -19.70 25.65 -0.67
CA ASP A 187 -19.19 25.48 -2.02
C ASP A 187 -19.40 24.05 -2.52
N MET A 188 -19.05 23.79 -3.79
CA MET A 188 -19.20 22.47 -4.39
C MET A 188 -18.01 22.06 -5.25
N PHE A 189 -17.48 20.86 -5.02
CA PHE A 189 -16.50 20.23 -5.91
C PHE A 189 -17.12 19.08 -6.70
N LEU A 190 -16.98 19.12 -8.02
CA LEU A 190 -17.54 18.16 -8.98
C LEU A 190 -16.41 17.39 -9.67
N ILE A 191 -16.47 16.05 -9.60
CA ILE A 191 -15.62 15.20 -10.43
C ILE A 191 -16.36 14.75 -11.70
N ASN A 192 -15.66 14.85 -12.83
CA ASN A 192 -16.09 14.37 -14.13
C ASN A 192 -15.08 13.32 -14.64
N HIS A 193 -15.48 12.54 -15.65
CA HIS A 193 -14.61 11.55 -16.28
C HIS A 193 -14.48 11.72 -17.79
N SER A 194 -13.35 11.30 -18.32
CA SER A 194 -13.07 11.25 -19.75
C SER A 194 -13.74 10.05 -20.45
N LEU A 195 -13.57 9.97 -21.78
CA LEU A 195 -14.15 8.94 -22.63
C LEU A 195 -13.07 7.98 -23.19
N HIS A 196 -13.54 6.84 -23.70
CA HIS A 196 -12.72 5.71 -24.16
C HIS A 196 -11.55 6.09 -25.09
N GLN A 197 -11.68 7.14 -25.90
CA GLN A 197 -10.61 7.59 -26.81
C GLN A 197 -9.31 8.00 -26.10
N TYR A 198 -9.35 8.30 -24.80
CA TYR A 198 -8.18 8.67 -23.98
C TYR A 198 -7.74 7.57 -23.01
N ALA A 199 -8.47 6.46 -22.91
CA ALA A 199 -8.16 5.37 -21.97
C ALA A 199 -6.89 4.60 -22.35
N THR A 200 -6.50 4.64 -23.63
CA THR A 200 -5.31 3.96 -24.15
C THR A 200 -4.44 4.91 -24.98
N GLY A 201 -3.14 4.62 -25.10
CA GLY A 201 -2.21 5.41 -25.92
C GLY A 201 -1.60 6.64 -25.23
N ALA A 202 -1.85 6.84 -23.93
CA ALA A 202 -1.26 7.93 -23.14
C ALA A 202 0.27 7.94 -23.18
N VAL A 203 0.91 6.75 -23.21
CA VAL A 203 2.35 6.60 -23.41
C VAL A 203 2.81 7.36 -24.64
N ASP A 204 2.17 7.12 -25.79
CA ASP A 204 2.57 7.69 -27.09
C ASP A 204 2.15 9.14 -27.27
N ASN A 205 1.21 9.63 -26.45
CA ASN A 205 0.63 10.97 -26.55
C ASN A 205 0.73 11.74 -25.22
N PRO A 206 1.94 11.96 -24.66
CA PRO A 206 2.09 12.65 -23.38
C PRO A 206 1.61 14.11 -23.41
N GLY A 207 1.42 14.67 -24.61
CA GLY A 207 0.82 15.99 -24.81
C GLY A 207 -0.62 16.11 -24.29
N TRP A 208 -1.36 15.00 -24.19
CA TRP A 208 -2.73 14.98 -23.68
C TRP A 208 -2.85 15.54 -22.25
N ARG A 209 -1.80 15.46 -21.44
CA ARG A 209 -1.78 16.07 -20.09
C ARG A 209 -1.89 17.60 -20.08
N LYS A 210 -1.72 18.23 -21.24
CA LYS A 210 -1.89 19.68 -21.43
C LYS A 210 -3.19 20.02 -22.14
N GLU A 211 -3.91 19.01 -22.64
CA GLU A 211 -5.19 19.19 -23.31
C GLU A 211 -6.30 19.25 -22.26
N ARG A 212 -7.21 20.19 -22.46
CA ARG A 212 -8.34 20.47 -21.57
C ARG A 212 -9.63 20.26 -22.33
N GLN A 213 -10.66 19.80 -21.63
CA GLN A 213 -11.99 19.62 -22.17
C GLN A 213 -13.03 19.85 -21.07
N PRO A 214 -13.85 20.92 -21.15
CA PRO A 214 -14.75 21.32 -20.06
C PRO A 214 -15.77 20.27 -19.60
N ALA A 215 -16.02 19.23 -20.42
CA ALA A 215 -16.94 18.14 -20.08
C ALA A 215 -16.30 17.03 -19.23
N TYR A 216 -14.95 16.98 -19.15
CA TYR A 216 -14.19 15.96 -18.42
C TYR A 216 -13.46 16.54 -17.20
N GLU A 217 -13.46 17.87 -17.07
CA GLU A 217 -12.69 18.56 -16.04
C GLU A 217 -13.30 18.42 -14.66
N CYS A 218 -12.47 18.24 -13.63
CA CYS A 218 -12.88 18.47 -12.25
C CYS A 218 -13.16 19.97 -12.06
N LYS A 219 -14.18 20.32 -11.29
CA LYS A 219 -14.61 21.71 -11.10
C LYS A 219 -14.84 22.05 -9.64
N LEU A 220 -14.37 23.22 -9.24
CA LEU A 220 -14.72 23.85 -7.97
C LEU A 220 -15.65 25.02 -8.25
N TYR A 221 -16.82 25.00 -7.60
CA TYR A 221 -17.84 26.02 -7.67
C TYR A 221 -17.90 26.76 -6.35
N ARG A 222 -17.65 28.07 -6.38
CA ARG A 222 -17.87 28.93 -5.21
C ARG A 222 -19.35 29.26 -5.08
N CYS A 223 -19.86 29.19 -3.86
CA CYS A 223 -21.21 29.62 -3.52
C CYS A 223 -21.24 31.13 -3.22
N ASP A 224 -22.32 31.81 -3.62
CA ASP A 224 -22.57 33.20 -3.26
C ASP A 224 -24.09 33.39 -3.10
N TYR A 225 -24.55 33.99 -1.99
CA TYR A 225 -25.97 34.33 -1.86
C TYR A 225 -26.36 35.51 -2.78
N ASP A 226 -27.31 35.31 -3.70
CA ASP A 226 -27.86 36.39 -4.52
C ASP A 226 -29.10 37.02 -3.85
N PRO A 227 -29.05 38.27 -3.37
CA PRO A 227 -30.19 38.90 -2.68
C PRO A 227 -31.41 39.19 -3.58
N LYS A 228 -31.22 39.24 -4.90
CA LYS A 228 -32.30 39.46 -5.88
C LYS A 228 -33.04 38.17 -6.16
N LEU A 229 -32.29 37.08 -6.35
CA LEU A 229 -32.86 35.75 -6.58
C LEU A 229 -33.33 35.09 -5.27
N LYS A 230 -32.81 35.53 -4.13
CA LYS A 230 -33.11 35.05 -2.77
C LYS A 230 -32.73 33.60 -2.54
N HIS A 231 -31.69 33.13 -3.22
CA HIS A 231 -31.10 31.84 -3.00
C HIS A 231 -29.61 31.89 -3.37
N PRO A 232 -28.82 30.90 -2.94
CA PRO A 232 -27.44 30.75 -3.36
C PRO A 232 -27.27 30.55 -4.87
N VAL A 233 -26.15 30.99 -5.42
CA VAL A 233 -25.74 30.82 -6.82
C VAL A 233 -24.30 30.36 -6.87
N TYR A 234 -24.02 29.39 -7.72
CA TYR A 234 -22.71 28.75 -7.84
C TYR A 234 -21.97 29.24 -9.08
N THR A 235 -20.69 29.57 -8.91
CA THR A 235 -19.81 30.03 -9.99
C THR A 235 -18.57 29.14 -10.06
N ASP A 236 -18.25 28.61 -11.25
CA ASP A 236 -17.01 27.85 -11.48
C ASP A 236 -15.79 28.77 -11.27
N VAL A 237 -14.99 28.46 -10.26
CA VAL A 237 -13.75 29.16 -9.88
C VAL A 237 -12.51 28.28 -10.04
N SER A 238 -12.61 27.15 -10.72
CA SER A 238 -11.56 26.13 -10.81
C SER A 238 -10.19 26.70 -11.20
N GLU A 239 -10.14 27.52 -12.25
CA GLU A 239 -8.90 28.15 -12.72
C GLU A 239 -8.33 29.14 -11.69
N GLN A 240 -9.19 29.91 -11.01
CA GLN A 240 -8.78 30.86 -9.99
C GLN A 240 -8.27 30.18 -8.71
N ALA A 241 -8.88 29.04 -8.36
CA ALA A 241 -8.52 28.24 -7.19
C ALA A 241 -7.33 27.29 -7.45
N GLY A 242 -6.79 27.23 -8.67
CA GLY A 242 -5.67 26.33 -9.00
C GLY A 242 -6.07 24.86 -9.18
N ILE A 243 -7.35 24.58 -9.40
CA ILE A 243 -7.84 23.24 -9.75
C ILE A 243 -7.56 23.01 -11.23
N HIS A 244 -6.71 22.02 -11.50
CA HIS A 244 -6.28 21.68 -12.84
C HIS A 244 -6.44 20.18 -13.08
N SER A 245 -7.11 19.85 -14.18
CA SER A 245 -7.29 18.49 -14.68
C SER A 245 -7.19 18.51 -16.20
N ASN A 246 -7.11 17.34 -16.83
CA ASN A 246 -6.85 17.23 -18.27
C ASN A 246 -7.72 16.14 -18.92
N VAL A 247 -7.58 15.92 -20.24
CA VAL A 247 -8.37 14.91 -20.95
C VAL A 247 -8.10 13.46 -20.53
N LEU A 248 -7.05 13.20 -19.74
CA LEU A 248 -6.79 11.90 -19.12
C LEU A 248 -7.38 11.78 -17.71
N THR A 249 -8.10 12.79 -17.21
CA THR A 249 -8.79 12.71 -15.93
C THR A 249 -10.02 11.83 -16.06
N PHE A 250 -9.98 10.67 -15.43
CA PHE A 250 -11.08 9.71 -15.33
C PHE A 250 -11.56 9.65 -13.87
N GLY A 251 -12.13 10.76 -13.38
CA GLY A 251 -12.51 10.90 -11.98
C GLY A 251 -13.62 9.94 -11.57
N LEU A 252 -13.31 9.03 -10.64
CA LEU A 252 -14.23 8.00 -10.14
C LEU A 252 -14.55 8.13 -8.64
N GLY A 253 -13.56 8.47 -7.81
CA GLY A 253 -13.69 8.62 -6.36
C GLY A 253 -13.40 10.04 -5.89
N LEU A 254 -14.09 10.48 -4.84
CA LEU A 254 -13.97 11.82 -4.26
C LEU A 254 -14.04 11.73 -2.74
N ALA A 255 -12.96 12.16 -2.07
CA ALA A 255 -12.92 12.35 -0.62
C ALA A 255 -12.53 13.80 -0.31
N VAL A 256 -13.18 14.38 0.70
CA VAL A 256 -12.84 15.68 1.29
C VAL A 256 -12.47 15.44 2.75
N SER A 257 -11.33 15.98 3.17
CA SER A 257 -10.80 15.79 4.53
C SER A 257 -9.73 16.85 4.83
N ASP A 258 -9.47 17.14 6.10
CA ASP A 258 -8.28 17.92 6.48
C ASP A 258 -7.08 16.97 6.65
N ILE A 259 -6.44 16.66 5.51
CA ILE A 259 -5.46 15.57 5.38
C ILE A 259 -4.16 15.91 6.12
N ASN A 260 -3.82 17.19 6.17
CA ASN A 260 -2.61 17.68 6.81
C ASN A 260 -2.84 18.25 8.24
N ASN A 261 -4.08 18.25 8.71
CA ASN A 261 -4.52 18.71 10.04
C ASN A 261 -4.23 20.21 10.29
N ASP A 262 -4.31 21.04 9.26
CA ASP A 262 -4.05 22.50 9.32
C ASP A 262 -5.32 23.36 9.47
N GLY A 263 -6.48 22.71 9.46
CA GLY A 263 -7.79 23.30 9.60
C GLY A 263 -8.55 23.48 8.29
N TRP A 264 -7.92 23.33 7.12
CA TRP A 264 -8.55 23.56 5.82
C TRP A 264 -8.97 22.25 5.14
N PRO A 265 -10.14 22.19 4.47
CA PRO A 265 -10.52 21.01 3.71
C PRO A 265 -9.64 20.82 2.47
N ASP A 266 -9.02 19.65 2.36
CA ASP A 266 -8.27 19.15 1.21
C ASP A 266 -9.15 18.19 0.37
N ILE A 267 -8.71 17.88 -0.85
CA ILE A 267 -9.47 17.06 -1.79
C ILE A 267 -8.59 15.94 -2.34
N TYR A 268 -9.08 14.70 -2.26
CA TYR A 268 -8.47 13.54 -2.91
C TYR A 268 -9.37 12.99 -4.02
N ILE A 269 -8.78 12.73 -5.20
CA ILE A 269 -9.50 12.27 -6.38
C ILE A 269 -8.84 11.01 -6.92
N SER A 270 -9.63 9.96 -7.07
CA SER A 270 -9.23 8.72 -7.73
C SER A 270 -9.42 8.83 -9.25
N ASN A 271 -8.36 8.56 -10.01
CA ASN A 271 -8.34 8.52 -11.47
C ASN A 271 -8.13 7.10 -12.00
N ASP A 272 -8.94 6.74 -12.98
CA ASP A 272 -8.76 5.50 -13.75
C ASP A 272 -7.63 5.65 -14.80
N PHE A 273 -6.91 4.56 -15.08
CA PHE A 273 -5.80 4.48 -16.05
C PHE A 273 -4.51 5.26 -15.66
N ASN A 274 -3.81 5.81 -16.65
CA ASN A 274 -2.41 6.25 -16.49
C ASN A 274 -2.26 7.66 -15.90
N GLU A 275 -3.33 8.45 -15.80
CA GLU A 275 -3.23 9.72 -15.06
C GLU A 275 -3.32 9.38 -13.57
N PRO A 276 -2.35 9.81 -12.75
CA PRO A 276 -2.37 9.48 -11.34
C PRO A 276 -3.53 10.18 -10.62
N ASP A 277 -3.84 9.68 -9.44
CA ASP A 277 -4.76 10.34 -8.49
C ASP A 277 -4.30 11.77 -8.21
N TYR A 278 -5.23 12.64 -7.79
CA TYR A 278 -4.89 14.01 -7.38
C TYR A 278 -5.07 14.17 -5.87
N LEU A 279 -4.07 14.78 -5.22
CA LEU A 279 -4.18 15.26 -3.85
C LEU A 279 -4.05 16.78 -3.85
N PHE A 280 -5.18 17.48 -3.84
CA PHE A 280 -5.22 18.94 -3.77
C PHE A 280 -5.22 19.40 -2.32
N ILE A 281 -4.07 19.92 -1.87
CA ILE A 281 -3.92 20.55 -0.57
C ILE A 281 -4.37 22.01 -0.63
N ASN A 282 -5.25 22.41 0.28
CA ASN A 282 -5.73 23.77 0.42
C ASN A 282 -4.65 24.65 1.05
N ASN A 283 -4.29 25.75 0.40
CA ASN A 283 -3.24 26.65 0.91
C ASN A 283 -3.77 27.66 1.95
N GLY A 284 -5.08 27.64 2.22
CA GLY A 284 -5.76 28.58 3.09
C GLY A 284 -5.74 30.03 2.59
N ALA A 285 -6.27 30.92 3.43
CA ALA A 285 -6.36 32.34 3.10
C ALA A 285 -4.97 33.01 3.04
N PRO A 286 -4.61 33.68 1.92
CA PRO A 286 -3.32 34.35 1.79
C PRO A 286 -3.22 35.57 2.72
N ALA A 287 -2.05 35.77 3.34
CA ALA A 287 -1.80 36.83 4.33
C ALA A 287 -2.04 38.28 3.84
N GLY A 288 -2.15 38.50 2.53
CA GLY A 288 -2.41 39.81 1.91
C GLY A 288 -3.84 40.00 1.39
N GLY A 289 -4.73 39.02 1.59
CA GLY A 289 -6.03 38.95 0.90
C GLY A 289 -5.89 38.45 -0.54
N GLY A 290 -6.91 37.73 -1.02
CA GLY A 290 -6.91 37.03 -2.32
C GLY A 290 -7.75 35.76 -2.25
N PRO A 291 -7.97 35.08 -3.37
CA PRO A 291 -8.68 33.80 -3.36
C PRO A 291 -7.89 32.74 -2.59
N VAL A 292 -8.62 31.85 -1.93
CA VAL A 292 -8.08 30.58 -1.45
C VAL A 292 -7.76 29.69 -2.66
N THR A 293 -6.61 29.01 -2.61
CA THR A 293 -6.10 28.20 -3.73
C THR A 293 -5.65 26.84 -3.27
N PHE A 294 -5.62 25.88 -4.18
CA PHE A 294 -5.12 24.52 -3.96
C PHE A 294 -3.77 24.28 -4.64
N THR A 295 -3.05 23.29 -4.15
CA THR A 295 -1.83 22.77 -4.79
C THR A 295 -1.92 21.25 -4.85
N GLU A 296 -1.73 20.69 -6.03
CA GLU A 296 -1.63 19.25 -6.23
C GLU A 296 -0.28 18.75 -5.66
N ARG A 297 -0.31 17.79 -4.73
CA ARG A 297 0.88 17.33 -3.97
C ARG A 297 1.00 15.81 -3.84
N LEU A 298 0.28 15.01 -4.63
CA LEU A 298 0.27 13.54 -4.52
C LEU A 298 1.70 12.96 -4.47
N SER A 299 2.53 13.32 -5.46
CA SER A 299 3.90 12.80 -5.58
C SER A 299 4.85 13.26 -4.47
N GLU A 300 4.51 14.35 -3.77
CA GLU A 300 5.27 14.82 -2.60
C GLU A 300 4.86 14.07 -1.33
N CYS A 301 3.61 13.60 -1.26
CA CYS A 301 3.02 13.00 -0.07
C CYS A 301 3.08 11.45 -0.08
N MET A 302 2.92 10.82 -1.24
CA MET A 302 2.82 9.37 -1.41
C MET A 302 3.97 8.83 -2.26
N ASP A 303 4.33 7.56 -2.11
CA ASP A 303 5.40 6.91 -2.91
C ASP A 303 4.88 6.14 -4.14
N GLN A 304 3.58 5.83 -4.15
CA GLN A 304 2.85 5.10 -5.21
C GLN A 304 1.33 5.26 -5.03
N SER A 305 0.54 5.01 -6.08
CA SER A 305 -0.93 5.02 -6.06
C SER A 305 -1.54 3.84 -6.84
N SER A 306 -2.84 3.61 -6.71
CA SER A 306 -3.57 2.62 -7.51
C SER A 306 -3.53 2.99 -9.00
N LEU A 307 -3.56 1.99 -9.89
CA LEU A 307 -3.52 2.18 -11.35
C LEU A 307 -4.92 2.38 -11.93
N TYR A 308 -5.89 1.63 -11.43
CA TYR A 308 -7.28 1.75 -11.80
C TYR A 308 -8.03 2.25 -10.57
N SER A 309 -7.73 3.47 -10.12
CA SER A 309 -8.26 4.00 -8.86
C SER A 309 -9.75 4.32 -9.02
N MET A 310 -10.60 3.62 -8.28
CA MET A 310 -12.05 3.71 -8.35
C MET A 310 -12.62 4.55 -7.20
N GLY A 311 -13.37 3.97 -6.26
CA GLY A 311 -13.82 4.70 -5.08
C GLY A 311 -12.73 4.81 -4.01
N ASN A 312 -12.96 5.72 -3.08
CA ASN A 312 -12.06 5.98 -1.96
C ASN A 312 -12.86 6.36 -0.70
N ASP A 313 -12.17 6.37 0.44
CA ASP A 313 -12.66 6.94 1.69
C ASP A 313 -11.48 7.44 2.54
N ALA A 314 -11.76 8.36 3.47
CA ALA A 314 -10.79 9.01 4.35
C ALA A 314 -11.21 8.88 5.81
N ALA A 315 -10.41 8.20 6.63
CA ALA A 315 -10.69 8.03 8.06
C ALA A 315 -9.42 7.74 8.87
N ASP A 316 -9.43 8.13 10.14
CA ASP A 316 -8.45 7.70 11.15
C ASP A 316 -8.77 6.25 11.57
N PHE A 317 -8.19 5.25 10.90
CA PHE A 317 -8.58 3.84 11.14
C PHE A 317 -7.90 3.24 12.37
N ASN A 318 -6.75 3.78 12.77
CA ASN A 318 -5.91 3.25 13.86
C ASN A 318 -6.00 4.08 15.15
N ASN A 319 -6.84 5.12 15.17
CA ASN A 319 -7.08 6.00 16.31
C ASN A 319 -5.84 6.78 16.78
N ASP A 320 -4.93 7.13 15.85
CA ASP A 320 -3.74 7.96 16.12
C ASP A 320 -3.99 9.47 15.98
N GLY A 321 -5.20 9.85 15.54
CA GLY A 321 -5.65 11.23 15.38
C GLY A 321 -5.29 11.86 14.04
N TRP A 322 -4.75 11.09 13.09
CA TRP A 322 -4.49 11.49 11.71
C TRP A 322 -5.42 10.75 10.75
N VAL A 323 -5.83 11.42 9.67
CA VAL A 323 -6.69 10.80 8.66
C VAL A 323 -5.83 10.02 7.66
N ASP A 324 -6.18 8.75 7.46
CA ASP A 324 -5.60 7.85 6.46
C ASP A 324 -6.52 7.79 5.22
N LEU A 325 -5.98 7.30 4.09
CA LEU A 325 -6.70 7.22 2.82
C LEU A 325 -6.74 5.79 2.30
N MET A 326 -7.93 5.32 1.90
CA MET A 326 -8.13 4.04 1.23
C MET A 326 -8.57 4.26 -0.22
N THR A 327 -7.88 3.67 -1.18
CA THR A 327 -8.28 3.65 -2.60
C THR A 327 -8.55 2.23 -3.07
N LEU A 328 -9.52 2.08 -3.95
CA LEU A 328 -9.94 0.81 -4.51
C LEU A 328 -9.46 0.62 -5.95
N ASP A 329 -9.14 -0.61 -6.31
CA ASP A 329 -8.70 -1.08 -7.63
C ASP A 329 -9.37 -2.46 -7.88
N MET A 330 -8.82 -3.26 -8.79
CA MET A 330 -9.47 -4.46 -9.33
C MET A 330 -8.66 -5.76 -9.16
N LEU A 331 -7.72 -5.82 -8.19
CA LEU A 331 -6.93 -7.03 -7.95
C LEU A 331 -7.76 -8.12 -7.24
N PRO A 332 -7.98 -9.30 -7.85
CA PRO A 332 -8.75 -10.38 -7.23
C PRO A 332 -8.01 -11.05 -6.05
N GLU A 333 -8.75 -11.65 -5.12
CA GLU A 333 -8.16 -12.45 -4.03
C GLU A 333 -7.61 -13.79 -4.53
N ASP A 334 -8.33 -14.47 -5.42
CA ASP A 334 -8.01 -15.82 -5.83
C ASP A 334 -6.99 -15.89 -6.97
N ASN A 335 -6.21 -16.97 -7.00
CA ASN A 335 -5.14 -17.14 -7.99
C ASN A 335 -5.69 -17.27 -9.43
N HIS A 336 -6.76 -18.03 -9.65
CA HIS A 336 -7.29 -18.28 -10.99
C HIS A 336 -7.64 -16.96 -11.66
N THR A 337 -8.46 -16.14 -11.00
CA THR A 337 -8.91 -14.84 -11.52
C THR A 337 -7.71 -13.89 -11.67
N GLN A 338 -6.75 -13.85 -10.74
CA GLN A 338 -5.52 -13.07 -10.94
C GLN A 338 -4.78 -13.48 -12.23
N LYS A 339 -4.66 -14.78 -12.53
CA LYS A 339 -3.97 -15.26 -13.75
C LYS A 339 -4.77 -15.00 -15.03
N MET A 340 -6.10 -14.98 -14.95
CA MET A 340 -6.97 -14.63 -16.08
C MET A 340 -6.88 -13.15 -16.49
N HIS A 341 -6.31 -12.29 -15.64
CA HIS A 341 -6.09 -10.86 -15.90
C HIS A 341 -4.60 -10.49 -16.03
N SER A 342 -3.70 -11.47 -15.94
CA SER A 342 -2.25 -11.25 -15.97
C SER A 342 -1.68 -11.47 -17.38
N GLY A 343 -1.38 -10.38 -18.08
CA GLY A 343 -0.57 -10.40 -19.31
C GLY A 343 0.94 -10.39 -19.06
N ALA A 344 1.72 -10.13 -20.13
CA ALA A 344 3.16 -9.90 -20.01
C ALA A 344 3.47 -8.58 -19.30
N GLU A 345 4.41 -8.61 -18.35
CA GLU A 345 4.92 -7.37 -17.76
C GLU A 345 5.87 -6.65 -18.74
N ASN A 346 5.82 -5.32 -18.76
CA ASN A 346 6.70 -4.51 -19.61
C ASN A 346 7.33 -3.38 -18.83
N PHE A 347 8.46 -3.69 -18.17
CA PHE A 347 9.22 -2.75 -17.34
C PHE A 347 9.70 -1.53 -18.14
N ASN A 348 10.16 -1.73 -19.39
CA ASN A 348 10.60 -0.63 -20.24
C ASN A 348 9.46 0.37 -20.55
N LYS A 349 8.25 -0.12 -20.84
CA LYS A 349 7.07 0.73 -21.04
C LYS A 349 6.69 1.47 -19.74
N PHE A 350 6.76 0.77 -18.60
CA PHE A 350 6.51 1.37 -17.29
C PHE A 350 7.49 2.50 -16.96
N GLN A 351 8.80 2.31 -17.18
CA GLN A 351 9.80 3.37 -17.01
C GLN A 351 9.61 4.54 -17.99
N GLN A 352 9.16 4.26 -19.22
CA GLN A 352 8.85 5.33 -20.18
C GLN A 352 7.68 6.21 -19.77
N LEU A 353 6.64 5.66 -19.11
CA LEU A 353 5.55 6.46 -18.55
C LEU A 353 6.10 7.48 -17.55
N PHE A 354 6.89 7.01 -16.58
CA PHE A 354 7.50 7.88 -15.59
C PHE A 354 8.38 8.97 -16.22
N GLY A 355 9.24 8.59 -17.17
CA GLY A 355 10.07 9.55 -17.91
C GLY A 355 9.29 10.58 -18.75
N ARG A 356 7.99 10.36 -18.99
CA ARG A 356 7.06 11.29 -19.66
C ARG A 356 6.17 12.07 -18.70
N GLY A 357 6.43 11.98 -17.39
CA GLY A 357 5.78 12.75 -16.34
C GLY A 357 4.60 12.05 -15.67
N PHE A 358 4.28 10.81 -16.01
CA PHE A 358 3.34 9.99 -15.25
C PHE A 358 3.96 9.50 -13.94
N TYR A 359 3.18 8.86 -13.07
CA TYR A 359 3.62 8.45 -11.74
C TYR A 359 3.66 6.93 -11.56
N TYR A 360 4.09 6.47 -10.39
CA TYR A 360 4.20 5.05 -10.07
C TYR A 360 2.85 4.50 -9.61
N GLN A 361 2.24 3.71 -10.49
CA GLN A 361 0.89 3.18 -10.31
C GLN A 361 0.86 1.66 -10.43
N TYR A 362 0.09 0.99 -9.56
CA TYR A 362 -0.01 -0.47 -9.50
C TYR A 362 -1.46 -0.93 -9.32
N SER A 363 -1.84 -2.03 -9.97
CA SER A 363 -3.22 -2.55 -9.90
C SER A 363 -3.45 -3.33 -8.60
N ARG A 364 -3.85 -2.60 -7.55
CA ARG A 364 -4.30 -3.09 -6.25
C ARG A 364 -4.93 -1.97 -5.45
N ASN A 365 -5.76 -2.31 -4.46
CA ASN A 365 -6.19 -1.33 -3.47
C ASN A 365 -4.98 -0.85 -2.67
N MET A 366 -5.03 0.38 -2.17
CA MET A 366 -3.97 0.95 -1.33
C MET A 366 -4.55 1.58 -0.08
N LEU A 367 -3.96 1.24 1.07
CA LEU A 367 -4.18 1.91 2.35
C LEU A 367 -2.97 2.79 2.64
N GLN A 368 -3.13 4.10 2.50
CA GLN A 368 -2.11 5.10 2.74
C GLN A 368 -2.23 5.58 4.19
N LYS A 369 -1.34 5.07 5.05
CA LYS A 369 -1.27 5.48 6.46
C LYS A 369 -0.56 6.83 6.58
N ASN A 370 -1.18 7.80 7.24
CA ASN A 370 -0.61 9.12 7.47
C ASN A 370 0.51 9.04 8.51
N ASN A 371 1.68 9.59 8.17
CA ASN A 371 2.84 9.62 9.05
C ASN A 371 2.84 10.82 10.01
N GLY A 372 1.89 11.75 9.85
CA GLY A 372 1.76 12.98 10.65
C GLY A 372 2.75 14.09 10.29
N ASP A 373 3.56 13.90 9.25
CA ASP A 373 4.55 14.88 8.78
C ASP A 373 4.32 15.36 7.33
N GLY A 374 3.13 15.08 6.79
CA GLY A 374 2.71 15.39 5.42
C GLY A 374 3.03 14.28 4.41
N THR A 375 3.50 13.12 4.86
CA THR A 375 3.77 11.94 4.02
C THR A 375 2.91 10.75 4.43
N PHE A 376 2.82 9.76 3.54
CA PHE A 376 2.08 8.52 3.75
C PHE A 376 2.95 7.28 3.54
N SER A 377 2.65 6.23 4.29
CA SER A 377 3.18 4.88 4.11
C SER A 377 2.07 3.96 3.58
N GLU A 378 2.27 3.38 2.39
CA GLU A 378 1.30 2.43 1.81
C GLU A 378 1.44 1.05 2.48
N ILE A 379 0.39 0.56 3.13
CA ILE A 379 0.39 -0.66 3.96
C ILE A 379 -0.76 -1.63 3.64
N GLY A 380 -1.44 -1.48 2.49
CA GLY A 380 -2.64 -2.26 2.18
C GLY A 380 -2.40 -3.76 2.04
N GLN A 381 -1.18 -4.19 1.67
CA GLN A 381 -0.84 -5.62 1.59
C GLN A 381 -0.54 -6.21 2.97
N LEU A 382 0.15 -5.44 3.83
CA LEU A 382 0.38 -5.81 5.23
C LEU A 382 -0.93 -5.98 5.99
N ASP A 383 -1.86 -5.05 5.79
CA ASP A 383 -3.12 -4.96 6.50
C ASP A 383 -4.20 -5.89 5.93
N GLY A 384 -3.94 -6.56 4.80
CA GLY A 384 -4.82 -7.58 4.23
C GLY A 384 -6.00 -7.04 3.41
N VAL A 385 -5.96 -5.78 2.97
CA VAL A 385 -7.06 -5.10 2.25
C VAL A 385 -6.74 -4.82 0.77
N SER A 386 -5.57 -5.25 0.27
CA SER A 386 -5.11 -4.96 -1.10
C SER A 386 -5.89 -5.69 -2.21
N ASN A 387 -6.66 -6.74 -1.88
CA ASN A 387 -7.25 -7.67 -2.84
C ASN A 387 -8.75 -7.87 -2.56
N THR A 388 -9.61 -7.19 -3.31
CA THR A 388 -11.08 -7.31 -3.16
C THR A 388 -11.81 -7.46 -4.50
N ASP A 389 -11.09 -7.89 -5.55
CA ASP A 389 -11.61 -7.99 -6.93
C ASP A 389 -12.03 -6.60 -7.45
N TRP A 390 -12.82 -6.53 -8.52
CA TRP A 390 -13.29 -5.27 -9.13
C TRP A 390 -14.09 -4.41 -8.14
N SER A 391 -13.44 -3.42 -7.50
CA SER A 391 -13.97 -2.75 -6.31
C SER A 391 -14.50 -1.35 -6.60
N TRP A 392 -15.54 -0.95 -5.87
CA TRP A 392 -16.28 0.30 -6.10
C TRP A 392 -16.32 1.19 -4.87
N SER A 393 -17.17 0.91 -3.88
CA SER A 393 -17.32 1.75 -2.67
C SER A 393 -16.42 1.27 -1.55
N ALA A 394 -15.59 2.14 -1.00
CA ALA A 394 -14.94 1.97 0.30
C ALA A 394 -15.75 2.73 1.37
N LEU A 395 -15.98 2.11 2.51
CA LEU A 395 -16.66 2.74 3.65
C LEU A 395 -15.96 2.35 4.95
N PHE A 396 -15.39 3.33 5.64
CA PHE A 396 -14.94 3.20 7.02
C PHE A 396 -16.08 3.51 7.98
N SER A 397 -16.39 2.55 8.85
CA SER A 397 -17.32 2.72 9.97
C SER A 397 -17.05 1.64 11.00
N ASP A 398 -17.23 1.96 12.28
CA ASP A 398 -17.23 0.95 13.34
C ASP A 398 -18.58 0.22 13.31
N PHE A 399 -18.60 -1.02 12.82
CA PHE A 399 -19.83 -1.78 12.61
C PHE A 399 -20.19 -2.64 13.81
N ASP A 400 -19.24 -3.01 14.67
CA ASP A 400 -19.49 -3.85 15.84
C ASP A 400 -19.43 -3.09 17.20
N ASN A 401 -19.15 -1.78 17.11
CA ASN A 401 -19.01 -0.80 18.19
C ASN A 401 -17.82 -1.09 19.14
N ASP A 402 -16.75 -1.72 18.65
CA ASP A 402 -15.56 -2.03 19.45
C ASP A 402 -14.60 -0.84 19.65
N GLY A 403 -14.79 0.25 18.90
CA GLY A 403 -13.99 1.46 18.93
C GLY A 403 -13.07 1.64 17.71
N TYR A 404 -12.98 0.66 16.81
CA TYR A 404 -12.13 0.72 15.64
C TYR A 404 -12.98 0.74 14.36
N LYS A 405 -12.53 1.49 13.35
CA LYS A 405 -13.28 1.62 12.10
C LYS A 405 -12.99 0.41 11.23
N ASP A 406 -14.02 -0.36 10.95
CA ASP A 406 -14.01 -1.47 10.01
C ASP A 406 -14.10 -0.96 8.57
N LEU A 407 -13.84 -1.84 7.61
CA LEU A 407 -13.87 -1.50 6.19
C LEU A 407 -14.86 -2.37 5.43
N LEU A 408 -15.81 -1.73 4.73
CA LEU A 408 -16.66 -2.39 3.75
C LEU A 408 -16.24 -2.01 2.33
N VAL A 409 -16.19 -3.00 1.44
CA VAL A 409 -15.87 -2.83 0.01
C VAL A 409 -16.92 -3.50 -0.86
N THR A 410 -17.67 -2.71 -1.64
CA THR A 410 -18.53 -3.24 -2.71
C THR A 410 -17.71 -3.53 -3.95
N ASN A 411 -18.16 -4.51 -4.72
CA ASN A 411 -17.40 -5.05 -5.83
C ASN A 411 -18.24 -5.91 -6.79
N GLY A 412 -17.56 -6.39 -7.83
CA GLY A 412 -18.05 -7.25 -8.89
C GLY A 412 -18.24 -6.50 -10.20
N TYR A 413 -18.34 -7.25 -11.30
CA TYR A 413 -18.49 -6.66 -12.63
C TYR A 413 -19.40 -7.48 -13.55
N VAL A 414 -20.26 -6.80 -14.31
CA VAL A 414 -21.31 -7.47 -15.12
C VAL A 414 -20.71 -8.18 -16.33
N LYS A 415 -19.79 -7.53 -17.06
CA LYS A 415 -19.13 -8.09 -18.24
C LYS A 415 -17.66 -7.69 -18.28
N ASP A 416 -16.81 -8.60 -17.85
CA ASP A 416 -15.38 -8.40 -17.78
C ASP A 416 -14.75 -8.43 -19.19
N TYR A 417 -14.33 -7.26 -19.64
CA TYR A 417 -13.65 -7.09 -20.93
C TYR A 417 -12.13 -7.23 -20.81
N THR A 418 -11.60 -7.41 -19.59
CA THR A 418 -10.16 -7.52 -19.29
C THR A 418 -9.67 -8.96 -19.21
N ASP A 419 -10.58 -9.94 -19.20
CA ASP A 419 -10.27 -11.36 -19.30
C ASP A 419 -9.38 -11.67 -20.53
N MET A 420 -8.23 -12.31 -20.27
CA MET A 420 -7.19 -12.50 -21.28
C MET A 420 -7.59 -13.49 -22.40
N ASP A 421 -8.44 -14.47 -22.11
CA ASP A 421 -8.96 -15.37 -23.15
C ASP A 421 -9.98 -14.64 -24.04
N PHE A 422 -10.81 -13.78 -23.46
CA PHE A 422 -11.70 -12.90 -24.21
C PHE A 422 -10.92 -11.89 -25.08
N LEU A 423 -9.87 -11.26 -24.54
CA LEU A 423 -9.01 -10.34 -25.29
C LEU A 423 -8.34 -11.04 -26.47
N LYS A 424 -7.82 -12.26 -26.27
CA LYS A 424 -7.24 -13.09 -27.34
C LYS A 424 -8.29 -13.45 -28.41
N TYR A 425 -9.49 -13.88 -28.01
CA TYR A 425 -10.60 -14.14 -28.94
C TYR A 425 -10.94 -12.89 -29.77
N SER A 426 -11.04 -11.74 -29.12
CA SER A 426 -11.40 -10.46 -29.76
C SER A 426 -10.34 -10.00 -30.76
N ALA A 427 -9.05 -10.12 -30.40
CA ALA A 427 -7.93 -9.81 -31.30
C ALA A 427 -7.89 -10.72 -32.54
N ASP A 428 -8.07 -12.03 -32.36
CA ASP A 428 -8.13 -13.01 -33.46
C ASP A 428 -9.30 -12.72 -34.41
N LYS A 429 -10.46 -12.33 -33.87
CA LYS A 429 -11.64 -11.95 -34.67
C LYS A 429 -11.39 -10.67 -35.45
N ALA A 430 -10.79 -9.65 -34.84
CA ALA A 430 -10.44 -8.39 -35.50
C ALA A 430 -9.45 -8.60 -36.66
N MET A 431 -8.46 -9.48 -36.50
CA MET A 431 -7.52 -9.83 -37.58
C MET A 431 -8.19 -10.58 -38.75
N ARG A 432 -9.31 -11.26 -38.53
CA ARG A 432 -10.01 -12.08 -39.53
C ARG A 432 -11.13 -11.35 -40.29
N GLY A 433 -11.53 -10.13 -39.89
CA GLY A 433 -12.82 -9.54 -40.32
C GLY A 433 -12.75 -8.15 -40.98
N GLY A 434 -13.29 -8.06 -42.21
CA GLY A 434 -13.85 -6.84 -42.80
C GLY A 434 -15.36 -7.02 -42.99
N ALA A 435 -16.17 -6.48 -42.08
CA ALA A 435 -17.62 -6.65 -42.06
C ALA A 435 -18.39 -5.43 -42.60
N THR A 436 -19.54 -5.66 -43.23
CA THR A 436 -20.50 -4.63 -43.69
C THR A 436 -21.35 -4.10 -42.51
N SER A 437 -22.17 -3.08 -42.74
CA SER A 437 -22.94 -2.39 -41.68
C SER A 437 -24.09 -3.20 -41.08
N GLU A 438 -24.73 -4.10 -41.82
CA GLU A 438 -25.86 -4.92 -41.31
C GLU A 438 -25.42 -6.05 -40.36
N ASP A 439 -24.14 -6.41 -40.35
CA ASP A 439 -23.58 -7.46 -39.47
C ASP A 439 -23.12 -6.92 -38.09
N LYS A 440 -23.15 -5.60 -37.87
CA LYS A 440 -22.54 -4.97 -36.69
C LYS A 440 -23.29 -5.20 -35.39
N GLU A 441 -24.62 -5.10 -35.38
CA GLU A 441 -25.41 -5.28 -34.14
C GLU A 441 -25.35 -6.73 -33.64
N ALA A 442 -25.49 -7.69 -34.55
CA ALA A 442 -25.35 -9.11 -34.23
C ALA A 442 -23.93 -9.43 -33.72
N MET A 443 -22.91 -8.79 -34.31
CA MET A 443 -21.52 -8.93 -33.87
C MET A 443 -21.28 -8.33 -32.48
N VAL A 444 -21.79 -7.13 -32.18
CA VAL A 444 -21.68 -6.50 -30.84
C VAL A 444 -22.34 -7.37 -29.78
N LYS A 445 -23.57 -7.84 -30.04
CA LYS A 445 -24.28 -8.76 -29.13
C LYS A 445 -23.53 -10.07 -28.93
N GLU A 446 -23.00 -10.66 -30.00
CA GLU A 446 -22.19 -11.88 -29.92
C GLU A 446 -20.94 -11.62 -29.06
N THR A 447 -20.19 -10.54 -29.31
CA THR A 447 -18.97 -10.20 -28.55
C THR A 447 -19.27 -9.98 -27.06
N ILE A 448 -20.29 -9.20 -26.70
CA ILE A 448 -20.69 -8.98 -25.30
C ILE A 448 -21.15 -10.29 -24.65
N SER A 449 -21.82 -11.18 -25.40
CA SER A 449 -22.24 -12.48 -24.86
C SER A 449 -21.06 -13.41 -24.50
N LYS A 450 -19.86 -13.14 -25.05
CA LYS A 450 -18.63 -13.89 -24.75
C LYS A 450 -17.84 -13.35 -23.57
N MET A 451 -18.13 -12.13 -23.11
CA MET A 451 -17.50 -11.58 -21.90
C MET A 451 -18.03 -12.31 -20.66
N PRO A 452 -17.14 -12.82 -19.80
CA PRO A 452 -17.52 -13.42 -18.52
C PRO A 452 -18.13 -12.37 -17.58
N SER A 453 -18.85 -12.83 -16.56
CA SER A 453 -19.38 -11.99 -15.48
C SER A 453 -18.73 -12.42 -14.17
N SER A 454 -18.43 -11.45 -13.32
CA SER A 454 -17.69 -11.65 -12.07
C SER A 454 -18.50 -11.15 -10.87
N PRO A 455 -19.64 -11.80 -10.53
CA PRO A 455 -20.34 -11.48 -9.29
C PRO A 455 -19.50 -11.93 -8.08
N SER A 456 -19.40 -11.06 -7.08
CA SER A 456 -18.56 -11.27 -5.91
C SER A 456 -19.31 -10.98 -4.62
N VAL A 457 -18.77 -11.42 -3.49
CA VAL A 457 -19.29 -11.02 -2.18
C VAL A 457 -18.83 -9.59 -1.89
N THR A 458 -19.71 -8.73 -1.38
CA THR A 458 -19.29 -7.46 -0.78
C THR A 458 -18.33 -7.77 0.36
N TYR A 459 -17.07 -7.34 0.26
CA TYR A 459 -16.06 -7.62 1.27
C TYR A 459 -16.35 -6.79 2.51
N VAL A 460 -16.14 -7.40 3.66
CA VAL A 460 -16.16 -6.69 4.93
C VAL A 460 -14.99 -7.16 5.77
N PHE A 461 -14.30 -6.21 6.37
CA PHE A 461 -13.11 -6.43 7.14
C PHE A 461 -13.28 -5.83 8.52
N ARG A 462 -13.07 -6.65 9.54
CA ARG A 462 -12.97 -6.19 10.92
C ARG A 462 -11.57 -5.63 11.17
N ASN A 463 -11.48 -4.50 11.84
CA ASN A 463 -10.21 -3.91 12.26
C ASN A 463 -9.66 -4.63 13.51
N GLU A 464 -8.37 -4.94 13.55
CA GLU A 464 -7.72 -5.61 14.68
C GLU A 464 -6.95 -4.58 15.55
N ASP A 465 -7.70 -3.75 16.26
CA ASP A 465 -7.18 -2.74 17.20
C ASP A 465 -6.20 -1.72 16.57
N GLY A 466 -6.38 -1.40 15.28
CA GLY A 466 -5.51 -0.50 14.52
C GLY A 466 -4.25 -1.17 13.96
N ASN A 467 -4.11 -2.49 14.08
CA ASN A 467 -2.92 -3.25 13.64
C ASN A 467 -3.21 -4.16 12.44
N GLY A 468 -4.12 -3.74 11.56
CA GLY A 468 -4.51 -4.45 10.34
C GLY A 468 -5.97 -4.89 10.34
N PHE A 469 -6.34 -5.67 9.34
CA PHE A 469 -7.73 -6.08 9.10
C PHE A 469 -7.87 -7.58 8.87
N VAL A 470 -9.03 -8.14 9.25
CA VAL A 470 -9.40 -9.54 9.02
C VAL A 470 -10.73 -9.60 8.29
N LYS A 471 -10.79 -10.38 7.19
CA LYS A 471 -12.01 -10.60 6.41
C LYS A 471 -13.09 -11.29 7.27
N ALA A 472 -14.25 -10.65 7.42
CA ALA A 472 -15.30 -11.03 8.37
C ALA A 472 -16.62 -11.48 7.70
N ASN A 473 -16.68 -11.59 6.37
CA ASN A 473 -17.89 -11.91 5.58
C ASN A 473 -18.80 -13.00 6.18
N ASN A 474 -18.23 -14.14 6.57
CA ASN A 474 -19.01 -15.27 7.07
C ASN A 474 -19.63 -14.97 8.44
N ASP A 475 -18.82 -14.46 9.38
CA ASP A 475 -19.25 -14.16 10.74
C ASP A 475 -20.24 -12.98 10.78
N TRP A 476 -20.13 -12.08 9.80
CA TRP A 476 -20.95 -10.89 9.71
C TRP A 476 -22.15 -11.03 8.77
N GLY A 477 -22.26 -12.15 8.04
CA GLY A 477 -23.45 -12.45 7.23
C GLY A 477 -23.48 -11.82 5.83
N LEU A 478 -22.38 -11.25 5.36
CA LEU A 478 -22.22 -10.66 4.02
C LEU A 478 -21.66 -11.71 3.04
N THR A 479 -22.47 -12.72 2.70
CA THR A 479 -22.02 -13.89 1.91
C THR A 479 -22.68 -14.02 0.54
N GLN A 480 -23.64 -13.15 0.22
CA GLN A 480 -24.32 -13.17 -1.07
C GLN A 480 -23.37 -12.65 -2.18
N LYS A 481 -23.27 -13.40 -3.28
CA LYS A 481 -22.57 -12.93 -4.48
C LYS A 481 -23.48 -12.08 -5.34
N THR A 482 -23.11 -10.83 -5.58
CA THR A 482 -23.82 -9.85 -6.41
C THR A 482 -22.82 -9.01 -7.21
N VAL A 483 -23.33 -8.17 -8.12
CA VAL A 483 -22.55 -7.04 -8.65
C VAL A 483 -23.01 -5.81 -7.90
N SER A 484 -22.24 -5.40 -6.91
CA SER A 484 -22.54 -4.28 -6.01
C SER A 484 -21.73 -3.05 -6.41
N ALA A 485 -22.33 -1.86 -6.34
CA ALA A 485 -21.71 -0.60 -6.76
C ALA A 485 -21.74 0.44 -5.63
N GLY A 486 -22.64 1.43 -5.67
CA GLY A 486 -22.79 2.40 -4.59
C GLY A 486 -23.24 1.76 -3.27
N ALA A 487 -22.76 2.28 -2.15
CA ALA A 487 -23.19 1.89 -0.82
C ALA A 487 -23.11 3.06 0.15
N ALA A 488 -23.93 3.00 1.20
CA ALA A 488 -23.93 3.94 2.31
C ALA A 488 -24.29 3.20 3.61
N TYR A 489 -23.83 3.73 4.74
CA TYR A 489 -24.23 3.29 6.08
C TYR A 489 -25.05 4.36 6.80
N ALA A 490 -25.94 3.94 7.69
CA ALA A 490 -26.69 4.82 8.59
C ALA A 490 -27.35 4.03 9.73
N ASP A 491 -27.75 4.71 10.80
CA ASP A 491 -28.56 4.14 11.87
C ASP A 491 -30.06 4.20 11.52
N LEU A 492 -30.56 3.25 10.72
CA LEU A 492 -31.90 3.35 10.11
C LEU A 492 -33.05 3.19 11.13
N ASN A 493 -32.75 2.68 12.33
CA ASN A 493 -33.72 2.47 13.41
C ASN A 493 -33.37 3.21 14.72
N ASN A 494 -32.34 4.05 14.73
CA ASN A 494 -31.87 4.83 15.87
C ASN A 494 -31.48 4.00 17.10
N ASP A 495 -30.83 2.84 16.89
CA ASP A 495 -30.36 1.99 18.00
C ASP A 495 -28.86 2.12 18.32
N GLY A 496 -28.12 2.90 17.53
CA GLY A 496 -26.68 3.12 17.69
C GLY A 496 -25.79 2.08 17.01
N ALA A 497 -26.33 1.21 16.16
CA ALA A 497 -25.55 0.37 15.25
C ALA A 497 -25.73 0.83 13.80
N MET A 498 -24.64 0.89 13.03
CA MET A 498 -24.69 1.33 11.64
C MET A 498 -25.19 0.20 10.73
N ASP A 499 -26.37 0.39 10.13
CA ASP A 499 -26.94 -0.47 9.10
C ASP A 499 -26.34 -0.18 7.72
N LEU A 500 -26.52 -1.09 6.75
CA LEU A 500 -26.00 -0.95 5.40
C LEU A 500 -27.09 -0.88 4.33
N VAL A 501 -26.86 -0.03 3.35
CA VAL A 501 -27.66 0.11 2.13
C VAL A 501 -26.73 -0.04 0.93
N ILE A 502 -26.98 -1.05 0.09
CA ILE A 502 -26.12 -1.40 -1.06
C ILE A 502 -26.94 -1.39 -2.35
N SER A 503 -26.47 -0.63 -3.34
CA SER A 503 -27.01 -0.59 -4.69
C SER A 503 -26.40 -1.72 -5.51
N ASN A 504 -27.26 -2.62 -6.00
CA ASN A 504 -26.87 -3.74 -6.84
C ASN A 504 -27.25 -3.50 -8.31
N THR A 505 -26.36 -3.85 -9.22
CA THR A 505 -26.60 -3.80 -10.66
C THR A 505 -27.34 -5.05 -11.12
N ASN A 506 -28.43 -4.87 -11.86
CA ASN A 506 -29.33 -5.92 -12.36
C ASN A 506 -30.02 -6.80 -11.29
N GLU A 507 -29.83 -6.50 -10.00
CA GLU A 507 -30.41 -7.21 -8.86
C GLU A 507 -31.09 -6.23 -7.89
N TYR A 508 -31.81 -6.75 -6.90
CA TYR A 508 -32.42 -5.94 -5.85
C TYR A 508 -31.37 -5.28 -4.95
N ALA A 509 -31.61 -4.03 -4.54
CA ALA A 509 -30.82 -3.37 -3.50
C ALA A 509 -30.77 -4.19 -2.21
N GLY A 510 -29.62 -4.20 -1.56
CA GLY A 510 -29.40 -4.89 -0.29
C GLY A 510 -29.61 -3.93 0.88
N ILE A 511 -30.47 -4.33 1.84
CA ILE A 511 -30.68 -3.61 3.09
C ILE A 511 -30.28 -4.56 4.21
N TYR A 512 -29.28 -4.19 5.01
CA TYR A 512 -28.76 -5.04 6.07
C TYR A 512 -28.95 -4.37 7.41
N LYS A 513 -29.73 -5.03 8.26
CA LYS A 513 -29.83 -4.65 9.67
C LYS A 513 -28.57 -5.06 10.40
N ASN A 514 -27.98 -4.16 11.16
CA ASN A 514 -26.92 -4.45 12.09
C ASN A 514 -27.49 -4.93 13.45
N ASN A 515 -26.95 -6.02 13.97
CA ASN A 515 -27.37 -6.62 15.24
C ASN A 515 -26.37 -6.37 16.39
N ALA A 516 -25.37 -5.50 16.20
CA ALA A 516 -24.32 -5.21 17.19
C ALA A 516 -24.89 -4.96 18.59
N ARG A 517 -25.94 -4.15 18.73
CA ARG A 517 -26.58 -3.86 20.04
C ARG A 517 -27.10 -5.08 20.81
N THR A 518 -27.31 -6.20 20.14
CA THR A 518 -27.72 -7.48 20.76
C THR A 518 -26.61 -8.51 20.82
N LYS A 519 -25.51 -8.31 20.08
CA LYS A 519 -24.42 -9.28 19.90
C LYS A 519 -23.11 -8.87 20.56
N THR A 520 -22.83 -7.57 20.59
CA THR A 520 -21.64 -6.99 21.22
C THR A 520 -22.04 -6.26 22.49
N LYS A 521 -21.04 -5.87 23.27
CA LYS A 521 -21.20 -5.02 24.46
C LYS A 521 -20.71 -3.60 24.22
N GLY A 522 -20.34 -3.29 22.97
CA GLY A 522 -19.80 -2.01 22.56
C GLY A 522 -20.78 -0.88 22.85
N HIS A 523 -20.28 0.17 23.48
CA HIS A 523 -20.98 1.43 23.68
C HIS A 523 -20.85 2.29 22.44
N PHE A 524 -21.74 3.28 22.30
CA PHE A 524 -21.66 4.24 21.19
C PHE A 524 -21.89 5.68 21.66
N LEU A 525 -21.57 6.65 20.82
CA LEU A 525 -22.01 8.03 20.96
C LEU A 525 -22.32 8.61 19.59
N LYS A 526 -23.56 9.07 19.39
CA LYS A 526 -23.95 9.80 18.18
C LYS A 526 -23.82 11.30 18.41
N VAL A 527 -23.35 12.04 17.40
CA VAL A 527 -23.21 13.49 17.45
C VAL A 527 -23.91 14.12 16.26
N ALA A 528 -25.05 14.76 16.50
CA ALA A 528 -25.75 15.61 15.55
C ALA A 528 -25.29 17.07 15.74
N LEU A 529 -24.76 17.65 14.68
CA LEU A 529 -24.23 19.01 14.66
C LEU A 529 -25.28 19.98 14.11
N LYS A 530 -25.31 21.18 14.68
CA LYS A 530 -26.10 22.31 14.20
C LYS A 530 -25.23 23.55 14.03
N GLY A 531 -24.86 23.83 12.79
CA GLY A 531 -24.04 24.96 12.39
C GLY A 531 -24.85 26.26 12.23
N ASP A 532 -24.27 27.19 11.46
CA ASP A 532 -24.95 28.42 11.04
C ASP A 532 -25.94 28.13 9.90
N PRO A 533 -26.90 29.02 9.60
CA PRO A 533 -27.92 28.74 8.59
C PRO A 533 -27.37 28.32 7.22
N ALA A 534 -26.27 28.91 6.74
CA ALA A 534 -25.68 28.56 5.45
C ALA A 534 -24.93 27.20 5.43
N ASN A 535 -24.69 26.62 6.60
CA ASN A 535 -24.10 25.29 6.79
C ASN A 535 -24.74 24.63 8.02
N GLY A 536 -26.05 24.35 7.91
CA GLY A 536 -26.87 23.93 9.04
C GLY A 536 -26.43 22.61 9.68
N ALA A 537 -25.89 21.68 8.90
CA ALA A 537 -25.35 20.41 9.37
C ALA A 537 -23.90 20.51 9.92
N GLY A 538 -23.25 21.69 9.84
CA GLY A 538 -21.88 21.88 10.29
C GLY A 538 -20.87 21.04 9.49
N ILE A 539 -21.09 20.86 8.20
CA ILE A 539 -20.21 20.10 7.29
C ILE A 539 -18.79 20.69 7.35
N GLY A 540 -17.79 19.82 7.48
CA GLY A 540 -16.39 20.19 7.71
C GLY A 540 -15.98 20.30 9.18
N SER A 541 -16.92 20.12 10.12
CA SER A 541 -16.59 20.05 11.54
C SER A 541 -15.77 18.80 11.87
N LYS A 542 -14.88 18.94 12.85
CA LYS A 542 -14.01 17.90 13.37
C LYS A 542 -14.43 17.54 14.79
N VAL A 543 -14.64 16.25 15.07
CA VAL A 543 -15.05 15.78 16.40
C VAL A 543 -14.03 14.79 16.94
N LYS A 544 -13.43 15.13 18.10
CA LYS A 544 -12.45 14.30 18.81
C LYS A 544 -13.01 13.90 20.17
N LEU A 545 -13.04 12.59 20.46
CA LEU A 545 -13.39 12.04 21.75
C LEU A 545 -12.12 11.52 22.43
N PHE A 546 -11.97 11.80 23.71
CA PHE A 546 -10.84 11.31 24.51
C PHE A 546 -11.37 10.40 25.60
N CYS A 547 -10.85 9.17 25.64
CA CYS A 547 -11.23 8.12 26.57
C CYS A 547 -9.95 7.45 27.11
N LYS A 548 -9.50 7.85 28.30
CA LYS A 548 -8.20 7.44 28.86
C LYS A 548 -7.05 7.76 27.88
N ASP A 549 -6.41 6.72 27.34
CA ASP A 549 -5.29 6.81 26.40
C ASP A 549 -5.72 6.70 24.93
N THR A 550 -7.03 6.54 24.67
CA THR A 550 -7.61 6.40 23.33
C THR A 550 -8.20 7.72 22.84
N ILE A 551 -7.98 8.02 21.56
CA ILE A 551 -8.61 9.13 20.85
C ILE A 551 -9.51 8.54 19.78
N TYR A 552 -10.73 9.03 19.67
CA TYR A 552 -11.59 8.74 18.51
C TYR A 552 -11.76 10.02 17.70
N TYR A 553 -11.47 9.96 16.40
CA TYR A 553 -11.55 11.10 15.51
C TYR A 553 -12.44 10.81 14.29
N GLN A 554 -13.34 11.74 13.99
CA GLN A 554 -14.12 11.77 12.74
C GLN A 554 -14.35 13.21 12.25
N GLU A 555 -14.56 13.35 10.95
CA GLU A 555 -14.89 14.59 10.26
C GLU A 555 -16.27 14.49 9.60
N ALA A 556 -17.04 15.58 9.68
CA ALA A 556 -18.40 15.67 9.16
C ALA A 556 -18.39 15.99 7.65
N PHE A 557 -17.97 15.02 6.83
CA PHE A 557 -18.11 15.04 5.38
C PHE A 557 -19.03 13.90 4.92
N PRO A 558 -20.22 14.21 4.39
CA PRO A 558 -21.21 13.19 4.03
C PRO A 558 -20.90 12.38 2.77
N VAL A 559 -20.10 12.91 1.84
CA VAL A 559 -19.73 12.18 0.62
C VAL A 559 -18.69 11.13 0.96
N ARG A 560 -19.12 9.87 0.95
CA ARG A 560 -18.31 8.68 1.23
C ARG A 560 -18.83 7.52 0.38
N GLY A 561 -17.95 6.61 0.02
CA GLY A 561 -18.27 5.52 -0.90
C GLY A 561 -18.44 5.99 -2.36
N PHE A 562 -18.54 5.04 -3.28
CA PHE A 562 -18.60 5.34 -4.70
C PHE A 562 -19.99 5.87 -5.07
N GLN A 563 -20.01 7.05 -5.69
CA GLN A 563 -21.25 7.73 -6.13
C GLN A 563 -22.26 7.98 -4.99
N SER A 564 -21.82 7.98 -3.74
CA SER A 564 -22.72 7.87 -2.59
C SER A 564 -22.48 8.95 -1.53
N SER A 565 -23.46 9.10 -0.64
CA SER A 565 -23.36 9.93 0.57
C SER A 565 -24.09 9.29 1.76
N VAL A 566 -23.57 9.51 2.96
CA VAL A 566 -24.07 9.00 4.23
C VAL A 566 -24.82 10.08 5.03
N ASP A 567 -25.52 9.66 6.08
CA ASP A 567 -26.14 10.55 7.06
C ASP A 567 -25.10 11.52 7.68
N PRO A 568 -25.34 12.84 7.75
CA PRO A 568 -24.43 13.78 8.41
C PRO A 568 -24.27 13.57 9.93
N VAL A 569 -25.10 12.74 10.57
CA VAL A 569 -24.94 12.43 12.01
C VAL A 569 -23.77 11.47 12.22
N LEU A 570 -22.74 11.92 12.94
CA LEU A 570 -21.56 11.12 13.26
C LEU A 570 -21.90 10.03 14.29
N ASN A 571 -21.33 8.83 14.13
CA ASN A 571 -21.44 7.73 15.07
C ASN A 571 -20.06 7.20 15.48
N PHE A 572 -19.78 7.21 16.78
CA PHE A 572 -18.56 6.65 17.35
C PHE A 572 -18.93 5.39 18.13
N GLY A 573 -18.36 4.23 17.77
CA GLY A 573 -18.26 3.14 18.71
C GLY A 573 -17.17 3.44 19.73
N LEU A 574 -17.40 2.99 20.96
CA LEU A 574 -16.59 3.33 22.14
C LEU A 574 -16.06 2.07 22.84
N GLY A 575 -16.27 0.88 22.29
CA GLY A 575 -15.93 -0.38 22.93
C GLY A 575 -16.52 -0.45 24.34
N ASP A 576 -15.68 -0.74 25.33
CA ASP A 576 -16.08 -0.83 26.75
C ASP A 576 -16.12 0.53 27.48
N HIS A 577 -15.94 1.67 26.80
CA HIS A 577 -15.94 2.98 27.43
C HIS A 577 -17.36 3.53 27.68
N GLU A 578 -17.83 3.44 28.92
CA GLU A 578 -19.13 3.99 29.36
C GLU A 578 -19.17 5.54 29.41
N THR A 579 -18.02 6.21 29.39
CA THR A 579 -17.92 7.67 29.53
C THR A 579 -16.73 8.19 28.73
N VAL A 580 -16.98 9.26 27.98
CA VAL A 580 -15.97 10.07 27.29
C VAL A 580 -15.46 11.15 28.25
N ASP A 581 -14.15 11.17 28.51
CA ASP A 581 -13.52 12.10 29.45
C ASP A 581 -13.67 13.55 28.94
N SER A 582 -13.40 13.74 27.65
CA SER A 582 -13.64 15.00 26.95
C SER A 582 -14.04 14.80 25.49
N LEU A 583 -15.03 15.56 25.05
CA LEU A 583 -15.46 15.70 23.67
C LEU A 583 -15.07 17.10 23.19
N LEU A 584 -14.30 17.18 22.11
CA LEU A 584 -13.92 18.41 21.42
C LEU A 584 -14.61 18.43 20.05
N VAL A 585 -15.33 19.52 19.75
CA VAL A 585 -15.74 19.84 18.38
C VAL A 585 -14.98 21.08 17.94
N ILE A 586 -14.41 21.04 16.74
CA ILE A 586 -13.88 22.20 16.05
C ILE A 586 -14.80 22.42 14.83
N TRP A 587 -15.45 23.57 14.79
CA TRP A 587 -16.36 23.98 13.73
C TRP A 587 -15.58 24.44 12.48
N PRO A 588 -16.22 24.55 11.31
CA PRO A 588 -15.53 24.86 10.04
C PRO A 588 -14.79 26.20 10.05
N ASP A 589 -15.26 27.15 10.84
CA ASP A 589 -14.66 28.49 11.02
C ASP A 589 -13.67 28.55 12.20
N ASP A 590 -13.16 27.40 12.62
CA ASP A 590 -12.20 27.18 13.70
C ASP A 590 -12.70 27.47 15.12
N HIS A 591 -13.93 27.95 15.32
CA HIS A 591 -14.48 28.01 16.67
C HIS A 591 -14.56 26.61 17.28
N PHE A 592 -14.40 26.46 18.59
CA PHE A 592 -14.39 25.13 19.21
C PHE A 592 -15.25 25.07 20.46
N GLN A 593 -15.72 23.88 20.81
CA GLN A 593 -16.43 23.63 22.06
C GLN A 593 -15.89 22.37 22.72
N VAL A 594 -15.86 22.36 24.06
CA VAL A 594 -15.40 21.21 24.85
C VAL A 594 -16.45 20.84 25.89
N LEU A 595 -16.85 19.57 25.88
CA LEU A 595 -17.67 18.94 26.92
C LEU A 595 -16.83 17.92 27.67
N LYS A 596 -17.15 17.68 28.94
CA LYS A 596 -16.43 16.72 29.80
C LYS A 596 -17.37 15.73 30.43
N ALA A 597 -16.87 14.52 30.71
CA ALA A 597 -17.62 13.44 31.34
C ALA A 597 -18.96 13.17 30.64
N VAL A 598 -18.92 13.03 29.31
CA VAL A 598 -20.09 12.73 28.48
C VAL A 598 -20.38 11.24 28.57
N LYS A 599 -21.61 10.87 28.92
CA LYS A 599 -22.00 9.45 28.99
C LYS A 599 -22.12 8.85 27.60
N ALA A 600 -21.83 7.57 27.47
CA ALA A 600 -22.10 6.82 26.25
C ALA A 600 -23.60 6.49 26.08
N ASP A 601 -23.93 5.78 24.99
CA ASP A 601 -25.24 5.28 24.57
C ASP A 601 -26.31 6.36 24.40
N GLN A 602 -25.94 7.49 23.78
CA GLN A 602 -26.87 8.58 23.52
C GLN A 602 -26.57 9.33 22.22
N LEU A 603 -27.57 10.08 21.75
CA LEU A 603 -27.43 11.12 20.73
C LEU A 603 -27.20 12.48 21.40
N MET A 604 -26.10 13.12 21.05
CA MET A 604 -25.76 14.48 21.45
C MET A 604 -26.16 15.45 20.35
N HIS A 605 -26.90 16.50 20.70
CA HIS A 605 -27.15 17.64 19.83
C HIS A 605 -26.22 18.78 20.24
N LEU A 606 -25.31 19.16 19.36
CA LEU A 606 -24.34 20.22 19.63
C LEU A 606 -24.55 21.38 18.67
N GLU A 607 -24.54 22.62 19.18
CA GLU A 607 -24.84 23.81 18.40
C GLU A 607 -23.64 24.77 18.33
N LYS A 608 -23.36 25.33 17.15
CA LYS A 608 -22.23 26.26 16.96
C LYS A 608 -22.30 27.50 17.84
N LYS A 609 -23.50 27.95 18.20
CA LYS A 609 -23.71 29.09 19.12
C LYS A 609 -23.06 28.90 20.50
N ASP A 610 -22.80 27.65 20.90
CA ASP A 610 -22.17 27.30 22.18
C ASP A 610 -20.64 27.20 22.07
N ALA A 611 -20.08 27.46 20.88
CA ALA A 611 -18.64 27.48 20.64
C ALA A 611 -17.95 28.66 21.33
N LEU A 612 -16.66 28.47 21.55
CA LEU A 612 -15.74 29.33 22.27
C LEU A 612 -14.51 29.57 21.38
N GLY A 613 -13.90 30.76 21.50
CA GLY A 613 -12.57 31.06 20.96
C GLY A 613 -12.35 30.63 19.51
N ALA A 614 -11.10 30.54 19.08
CA ALA A 614 -10.71 29.85 17.85
C ALA A 614 -9.68 28.78 18.23
N TRP A 615 -9.75 27.63 17.57
CA TRP A 615 -8.80 26.55 17.73
C TRP A 615 -7.45 26.95 17.13
N ASP A 616 -6.38 26.64 17.85
CA ASP A 616 -5.02 26.89 17.35
C ASP A 616 -4.49 25.61 16.72
N TYR A 617 -4.53 25.55 15.39
CA TYR A 617 -3.98 24.45 14.61
C TYR A 617 -2.44 24.42 14.61
N LYS A 618 -1.77 25.43 15.17
CA LYS A 618 -0.31 25.42 15.20
C LYS A 618 0.17 24.19 15.95
N PRO A 619 0.92 23.30 15.27
CA PRO A 619 1.46 22.13 15.94
C PRO A 619 2.34 22.62 17.10
N LYS A 620 2.15 22.03 18.27
CA LYS A 620 3.07 22.27 19.39
C LYS A 620 4.47 21.89 18.89
N PRO A 621 5.48 22.78 19.03
CA PRO A 621 6.82 22.45 18.56
C PRO A 621 7.30 21.15 19.20
N VAL A 622 7.41 20.10 18.39
CA VAL A 622 8.04 18.85 18.79
C VAL A 622 9.53 19.04 18.53
N VAL A 623 10.35 18.78 19.56
CA VAL A 623 11.80 18.69 19.36
C VAL A 623 12.08 17.29 18.86
N PRO A 624 12.47 17.11 17.59
CA PRO A 624 12.72 15.78 17.08
C PRO A 624 13.95 15.18 17.76
N LEU A 625 13.90 13.86 17.98
CA LEU A 625 14.98 13.09 18.58
C LEU A 625 16.20 13.05 17.63
N LEU A 626 15.96 12.85 16.33
CA LEU A 626 16.97 12.96 15.30
C LEU A 626 16.76 14.22 14.44
N LYS A 627 17.85 14.90 14.09
CA LYS A 627 17.81 16.11 13.26
C LYS A 627 18.61 15.89 11.99
N ALA A 628 17.94 16.03 10.84
CA ALA A 628 18.63 16.02 9.55
C ALA A 628 19.65 17.17 9.48
N ALA A 629 20.85 16.87 9.00
CA ALA A 629 21.88 17.87 8.75
C ALA A 629 21.46 18.79 7.59
N THR A 630 21.82 20.07 7.67
CA THR A 630 21.54 21.05 6.60
C THR A 630 22.35 20.80 5.32
N VAL A 631 23.50 20.13 5.44
CA VAL A 631 24.36 19.77 4.31
C VAL A 631 24.13 18.30 3.98
N GLN A 632 23.72 18.03 2.74
CA GLN A 632 23.61 16.66 2.23
C GLN A 632 24.99 16.02 2.10
N GLY A 633 25.04 14.71 2.32
CA GLY A 633 26.24 13.93 2.07
C GLY A 633 26.53 13.75 0.58
N PRO A 634 27.61 13.03 0.25
CA PRO A 634 27.96 12.70 -1.12
C PRO A 634 26.86 11.93 -1.84
N ALA A 635 26.70 12.18 -3.14
CA ALA A 635 25.76 11.42 -3.98
C ALA A 635 26.39 10.14 -4.51
N TYR A 636 25.60 9.07 -4.54
CA TYR A 636 25.91 7.81 -5.20
C TYR A 636 25.02 7.70 -6.46
N PRO A 637 25.55 7.99 -7.66
CA PRO A 637 24.81 7.79 -8.90
C PRO A 637 24.75 6.30 -9.24
N GLU A 638 23.62 5.83 -9.76
CA GLU A 638 23.47 4.46 -10.22
C GLU A 638 23.55 4.35 -11.75
N ASN A 639 23.94 3.17 -12.26
CA ASN A 639 23.93 2.93 -13.70
C ASN A 639 22.50 2.66 -14.25
N ASN A 640 22.34 2.78 -15.57
CA ASN A 640 21.09 2.43 -16.24
C ASN A 640 21.20 1.02 -16.83
N PHE A 641 20.80 0.03 -16.04
CA PHE A 641 20.77 -1.37 -16.42
C PHE A 641 19.43 -2.01 -16.04
N ASN A 642 18.94 -2.95 -16.85
CA ASN A 642 17.67 -3.63 -16.62
C ASN A 642 17.87 -5.13 -16.42
N ASP A 643 17.83 -5.57 -15.17
CA ASP A 643 18.03 -6.98 -14.79
C ASP A 643 16.96 -7.90 -15.40
N PHE A 644 15.74 -7.42 -15.62
CA PHE A 644 14.67 -8.22 -16.22
C PHE A 644 14.92 -8.53 -17.70
N ASP A 645 15.77 -7.76 -18.40
CA ASP A 645 16.18 -8.09 -19.77
C ASP A 645 17.21 -9.24 -19.79
N VAL A 646 17.93 -9.48 -18.68
CA VAL A 646 18.87 -10.61 -18.52
C VAL A 646 18.13 -11.88 -18.15
N GLN A 647 17.31 -11.81 -17.10
CA GLN A 647 16.58 -12.95 -16.58
C GLN A 647 15.15 -12.52 -16.25
N PRO A 648 14.21 -12.68 -17.20
CA PRO A 648 12.83 -12.19 -17.09
C PRO A 648 12.15 -12.51 -15.77
N LEU A 649 12.30 -13.73 -15.23
CA LEU A 649 11.59 -14.18 -14.02
C LEU A 649 12.18 -13.71 -12.67
N LEU A 650 13.14 -12.78 -12.66
CA LEU A 650 13.60 -12.15 -11.41
C LEU A 650 12.46 -11.43 -10.68
N LEU A 651 12.56 -11.30 -9.35
CA LEU A 651 11.58 -10.59 -8.52
C LEU A 651 11.93 -9.11 -8.34
N ASN A 652 13.22 -8.81 -8.24
CA ASN A 652 13.78 -7.48 -8.06
C ASN A 652 15.15 -7.40 -8.73
N TYR A 653 15.62 -6.16 -8.92
CA TYR A 653 16.98 -5.91 -9.35
C TYR A 653 17.97 -6.37 -8.28
N LEU A 654 19.06 -6.96 -8.73
CA LEU A 654 20.23 -7.36 -7.96
C LEU A 654 21.43 -6.45 -8.25
N SER A 655 21.44 -5.76 -9.40
CA SER A 655 22.46 -4.76 -9.76
C SER A 655 22.51 -3.57 -8.78
N ARG A 656 21.35 -3.14 -8.24
CA ARG A 656 21.21 -1.94 -7.39
C ARG A 656 21.38 -2.22 -5.89
N SER A 657 22.53 -2.76 -5.51
CA SER A 657 22.83 -3.18 -4.13
C SER A 657 23.63 -2.16 -3.31
N GLY A 658 24.25 -1.16 -3.95
CA GLY A 658 25.07 -0.14 -3.30
C GLY A 658 24.32 1.13 -2.88
N PRO A 659 24.98 2.07 -2.16
CA PRO A 659 26.40 2.02 -1.82
C PRO A 659 26.70 1.14 -0.62
N CYS A 660 27.77 0.34 -0.72
CA CYS A 660 28.48 -0.13 0.47
C CYS A 660 29.28 1.05 1.09
N MET A 661 29.44 1.04 2.42
CA MET A 661 30.23 2.04 3.13
C MET A 661 31.10 1.40 4.21
N ALA A 662 32.27 1.97 4.43
CA ALA A 662 33.20 1.56 5.50
C ALA A 662 33.83 2.81 6.16
N ARG A 663 34.23 2.71 7.43
CA ARG A 663 34.76 3.84 8.20
C ARG A 663 35.97 3.44 9.05
N THR A 664 37.02 4.26 9.03
CA THR A 664 38.18 4.14 9.93
C THR A 664 38.97 5.44 10.02
N ASP A 665 39.95 5.56 10.92
CA ASP A 665 40.91 6.67 10.94
C ASP A 665 42.17 6.29 10.13
N ILE A 666 42.23 6.71 8.86
CA ILE A 666 43.25 6.26 7.90
C ILE A 666 44.63 6.91 8.09
N ASN A 667 44.72 8.01 8.83
CA ASN A 667 45.97 8.76 9.02
C ASN A 667 46.31 8.97 10.51
N LYS A 668 45.53 8.36 11.42
CA LYS A 668 45.67 8.42 12.88
C LYS A 668 45.60 9.86 13.42
N ASP A 669 44.82 10.73 12.78
CA ASP A 669 44.65 12.13 13.20
C ASP A 669 43.43 12.35 14.11
N GLY A 670 42.71 11.27 14.44
CA GLY A 670 41.51 11.25 15.27
C GLY A 670 40.22 11.54 14.50
N LYS A 671 40.27 11.72 13.17
CA LYS A 671 39.08 11.94 12.34
C LYS A 671 38.77 10.69 11.53
N SER A 672 37.47 10.42 11.39
CA SER A 672 37.04 9.31 10.56
C SER A 672 37.19 9.64 9.07
N ALA A 673 37.76 8.73 8.31
CA ALA A 673 37.59 8.61 6.87
C ALA A 673 36.44 7.65 6.57
N ILE A 674 35.67 7.98 5.55
CA ILE A 674 34.51 7.21 5.10
C ILE A 674 34.72 6.85 3.65
N PHE A 675 34.78 5.55 3.37
CA PHE A 675 34.71 5.01 2.01
C PHE A 675 33.24 4.87 1.60
N ILE A 676 32.91 5.33 0.41
CA ILE A 676 31.62 5.10 -0.25
C ILE A 676 31.93 4.42 -1.57
N GLY A 677 31.42 3.20 -1.75
CA GLY A 677 31.61 2.41 -2.96
C GLY A 677 31.06 3.09 -4.22
N GLY A 678 31.62 2.74 -5.37
CA GLY A 678 31.18 3.23 -6.67
C GLY A 678 30.32 2.20 -7.41
N SER A 679 29.39 2.69 -8.23
CA SER A 679 28.67 1.86 -9.20
C SER A 679 29.43 1.76 -10.52
N LYS A 680 29.09 0.77 -11.37
CA LYS A 680 29.73 0.63 -12.69
C LYS A 680 29.61 1.90 -13.53
N GLY A 681 30.77 2.51 -13.82
CA GLY A 681 30.90 3.77 -14.56
C GLY A 681 31.17 4.98 -13.66
N HIS A 682 31.08 4.82 -12.34
CA HIS A 682 31.22 5.87 -11.34
C HIS A 682 32.25 5.47 -10.27
N PRO A 683 33.30 6.29 -10.03
CA PRO A 683 34.35 5.91 -9.08
C PRO A 683 33.85 5.92 -7.65
N ALA A 684 34.41 5.03 -6.82
CA ALA A 684 34.33 5.13 -5.38
C ALA A 684 35.15 6.30 -4.84
N HIS A 685 34.80 6.75 -3.64
CA HIS A 685 35.42 7.92 -3.03
C HIS A 685 35.70 7.70 -1.54
N ILE A 686 36.77 8.35 -1.05
CA ILE A 686 37.04 8.48 0.37
C ILE A 686 36.80 9.92 0.80
N TYR A 687 36.04 10.10 1.86
CA TYR A 687 35.77 11.39 2.48
C TYR A 687 36.41 11.47 3.85
N ILE A 688 37.16 12.53 4.13
CA ILE A 688 37.70 12.83 5.45
C ILE A 688 36.74 13.74 6.19
N GLN A 689 36.39 13.35 7.39
CA GLN A 689 35.58 14.16 8.27
C GLN A 689 36.38 15.34 8.80
N SER A 690 35.85 16.55 8.65
CA SER A 690 36.43 17.76 9.24
C SER A 690 36.08 17.89 10.73
N ALA A 691 36.73 18.83 11.43
CA ALA A 691 36.41 19.12 12.84
C ALA A 691 34.98 19.65 13.05
N THR A 692 34.34 20.19 12.00
CA THR A 692 32.93 20.61 12.03
C THR A 692 31.98 19.47 11.63
N GLY A 693 32.52 18.28 11.38
CA GLY A 693 31.78 17.11 10.96
C GLY A 693 31.38 17.05 9.49
N ALA A 694 31.79 18.03 8.67
CA ALA A 694 31.56 18.02 7.22
C ALA A 694 32.49 17.01 6.53
N LEU A 695 31.99 16.35 5.47
CA LEU A 695 32.71 15.35 4.70
C LEU A 695 33.46 15.99 3.53
N GLN A 696 34.79 15.95 3.56
CA GLN A 696 35.64 16.50 2.52
C GLN A 696 36.22 15.39 1.65
N LEU A 697 36.03 15.48 0.34
CA LEU A 697 36.58 14.51 -0.60
C LEU A 697 38.12 14.47 -0.51
N SER A 698 38.68 13.27 -0.37
CA SER A 698 40.09 12.97 -0.54
C SER A 698 40.28 12.31 -1.91
N ALA A 699 41.08 12.92 -2.78
CA ALA A 699 41.38 12.36 -4.08
C ALA A 699 42.17 11.05 -3.92
N GLN A 700 41.72 9.99 -4.59
CA GLN A 700 42.34 8.66 -4.52
C GLN A 700 42.50 8.09 -5.93
N PRO A 701 43.55 8.50 -6.69
CA PRO A 701 43.70 8.11 -8.09
C PRO A 701 43.83 6.60 -8.33
N ALA A 702 44.23 5.82 -7.32
CA ALA A 702 44.27 4.36 -7.42
C ALA A 702 42.87 3.73 -7.37
N ILE A 703 41.99 4.27 -6.53
CA ILE A 703 40.60 3.82 -6.38
C ILE A 703 39.76 4.30 -7.57
N GLU A 704 39.92 5.57 -7.97
CA GLU A 704 39.18 6.18 -9.09
C GLU A 704 39.40 5.46 -10.43
N LYS A 705 40.57 4.82 -10.62
CA LYS A 705 40.88 4.04 -11.83
C LYS A 705 40.02 2.80 -12.01
N ASP A 706 39.43 2.29 -10.93
CA ASP A 706 38.62 1.09 -10.94
C ASP A 706 37.12 1.40 -11.15
N SER A 707 36.76 2.61 -11.62
CA SER A 707 35.38 3.06 -11.83
C SER A 707 34.54 2.23 -12.81
N LEU A 708 35.08 1.20 -13.47
CA LEU A 708 34.34 0.30 -14.36
C LEU A 708 33.75 -0.91 -13.63
N THR A 709 34.03 -1.07 -12.34
CA THR A 709 33.47 -2.12 -11.50
C THR A 709 32.27 -1.63 -10.71
N GLU A 710 31.53 -2.57 -10.13
CA GLU A 710 30.56 -2.31 -9.07
C GLU A 710 31.17 -2.72 -7.72
N ASP A 711 30.99 -1.91 -6.68
CA ASP A 711 31.54 -2.17 -5.35
C ASP A 711 30.48 -2.78 -4.42
N GLY A 712 30.50 -4.11 -4.30
CA GLY A 712 29.49 -4.85 -3.51
C GLY A 712 29.71 -4.77 -2.00
N ALA A 713 30.96 -4.75 -1.55
CA ALA A 713 31.31 -4.67 -0.13
C ALA A 713 32.72 -4.09 0.08
N ALA A 714 32.96 -3.49 1.25
CA ALA A 714 34.25 -2.92 1.61
C ALA A 714 34.53 -3.08 3.11
N GLU A 715 35.80 -3.27 3.46
CA GLU A 715 36.26 -3.42 4.85
C GLU A 715 37.64 -2.76 5.03
N PHE A 716 37.83 -2.03 6.13
CA PHE A 716 39.13 -1.46 6.51
C PHE A 716 39.79 -2.31 7.59
N PHE A 717 41.06 -2.67 7.41
CA PHE A 717 41.84 -3.45 8.38
C PHE A 717 43.34 -3.34 8.09
N ASP A 718 44.21 -3.68 9.03
CA ASP A 718 45.66 -3.68 8.81
C ASP A 718 46.07 -4.99 8.11
N ALA A 719 46.35 -4.93 6.80
CA ALA A 719 46.64 -6.13 6.02
C ALA A 719 48.13 -6.51 6.05
N ASN A 720 49.03 -5.55 6.27
CA ASN A 720 50.48 -5.76 6.16
C ASN A 720 51.24 -5.61 7.49
N GLY A 721 50.51 -5.42 8.60
CA GLY A 721 51.05 -5.31 9.95
C GLY A 721 51.81 -4.00 10.22
N ASP A 722 51.66 -2.97 9.38
CA ASP A 722 52.33 -1.68 9.56
C ASP A 722 51.55 -0.72 10.49
N GLY A 723 50.37 -1.15 10.92
CA GLY A 723 49.47 -0.43 11.80
C GLY A 723 48.60 0.61 11.10
N ALA A 724 48.74 0.85 9.79
CA ALA A 724 47.83 1.68 9.01
C ALA A 724 46.68 0.82 8.48
N PRO A 725 45.41 1.27 8.58
CA PRO A 725 44.31 0.52 8.01
C PRO A 725 44.36 0.61 6.49
N ASP A 726 44.45 -0.55 5.86
CA ASP A 726 44.30 -0.82 4.44
C ASP A 726 42.83 -1.02 4.08
N LEU A 727 42.51 -0.99 2.79
CA LEU A 727 41.14 -1.13 2.29
C LEU A 727 41.03 -2.33 1.35
N PHE A 728 40.13 -3.25 1.66
CA PHE A 728 39.68 -4.26 0.71
C PHE A 728 38.30 -3.90 0.15
N VAL A 729 38.14 -3.99 -1.16
CA VAL A 729 36.87 -3.77 -1.86
C VAL A 729 36.57 -4.98 -2.75
N ALA A 730 35.42 -5.60 -2.51
CA ALA A 730 34.93 -6.73 -3.30
C ALA A 730 34.08 -6.26 -4.49
N GLY A 731 34.17 -6.99 -5.60
CA GLY A 731 33.31 -6.79 -6.77
C GLY A 731 31.86 -7.18 -6.47
N GLY A 732 30.91 -6.40 -6.99
CA GLY A 732 29.48 -6.62 -6.87
C GLY A 732 28.76 -6.57 -8.22
N GLY A 733 27.44 -6.38 -8.17
CA GLY A 733 26.61 -6.17 -9.35
C GLY A 733 26.05 -7.45 -9.97
N TYR A 734 25.14 -7.24 -10.93
CA TYR A 734 24.47 -8.28 -11.72
C TYR A 734 24.56 -8.04 -13.23
N GLU A 735 25.06 -6.86 -13.62
CA GLU A 735 25.21 -6.36 -14.98
C GLU A 735 26.50 -6.80 -15.70
N PHE A 736 27.18 -7.81 -15.15
CA PHE A 736 28.39 -8.42 -15.68
C PHE A 736 28.10 -9.83 -16.19
N GLU A 737 29.02 -10.37 -16.99
CA GLU A 737 28.98 -11.79 -17.33
C GLU A 737 29.53 -12.64 -16.18
N GLU A 738 29.20 -13.93 -16.19
CA GLU A 738 29.79 -14.89 -15.24
C GLU A 738 31.33 -14.88 -15.34
N ASN A 739 32.01 -14.75 -14.19
CA ASN A 739 33.47 -14.68 -14.05
C ASN A 739 34.15 -13.47 -14.74
N ASP A 740 33.42 -12.38 -15.01
CA ASP A 740 34.01 -11.15 -15.56
C ASP A 740 35.18 -10.65 -14.68
N PRO A 741 36.37 -10.35 -15.25
CA PRO A 741 37.51 -9.82 -14.48
C PRO A 741 37.21 -8.56 -13.66
N LEU A 742 36.16 -7.79 -14.01
CA LEU A 742 35.72 -6.63 -13.25
C LEU A 742 35.08 -6.99 -11.89
N LEU A 743 34.78 -8.27 -11.64
CA LEU A 743 34.31 -8.80 -10.35
C LEU A 743 35.46 -9.19 -9.40
N GLN A 744 36.72 -8.98 -9.78
CA GLN A 744 37.88 -9.31 -8.94
C GLN A 744 37.93 -8.42 -7.69
N GLY A 745 38.07 -9.04 -6.50
CA GLY A 745 38.34 -8.31 -5.26
C GLY A 745 39.71 -7.63 -5.26
N ARG A 746 39.80 -6.45 -4.62
CA ARG A 746 40.98 -5.56 -4.70
C ARG A 746 41.41 -5.11 -3.31
N LEU A 747 42.71 -5.20 -3.07
CA LEU A 747 43.35 -4.65 -1.88
C LEU A 747 44.07 -3.34 -2.24
N TYR A 748 43.88 -2.31 -1.42
CA TYR A 748 44.62 -1.06 -1.49
C TYR A 748 45.37 -0.84 -0.19
N LEU A 749 46.69 -0.71 -0.29
CA LEU A 749 47.58 -0.46 0.84
C LEU A 749 47.68 1.04 1.13
N ASN A 750 47.60 1.40 2.40
CA ASN A 750 47.69 2.74 2.92
C ASN A 750 49.14 3.08 3.30
N ASP A 751 49.64 4.26 2.92
CA ASP A 751 50.97 4.73 3.30
C ASP A 751 51.08 5.28 4.74
N GLY A 752 50.02 5.10 5.54
CA GLY A 752 49.86 5.66 6.89
C GLY A 752 49.53 7.16 6.91
N ARG A 753 49.40 7.80 5.74
CA ARG A 753 48.98 9.20 5.58
C ARG A 753 47.64 9.33 4.86
N GLY A 754 46.99 8.20 4.57
CA GLY A 754 45.73 8.14 3.86
C GLY A 754 45.85 8.16 2.34
N HIS A 755 47.03 7.87 1.77
CA HIS A 755 47.17 7.65 0.33
C HIS A 755 47.17 6.15 0.03
N PHE A 756 46.25 5.73 -0.83
CA PHE A 756 46.07 4.32 -1.17
C PHE A 756 46.76 3.94 -2.48
N THR A 757 47.43 2.78 -2.50
CA THR A 757 47.99 2.16 -3.70
C THR A 757 47.47 0.74 -3.85
N LYS A 758 47.02 0.37 -5.05
CA LYS A 758 46.52 -0.99 -5.33
C LYS A 758 47.64 -2.03 -5.20
N ALA A 759 47.41 -3.10 -4.44
CA ALA A 759 48.32 -4.22 -4.29
C ALA A 759 48.06 -5.27 -5.38
N GLU A 760 48.74 -5.12 -6.52
CA GLU A 760 48.58 -6.02 -7.66
C GLU A 760 49.01 -7.46 -7.32
N GLY A 761 48.12 -8.43 -7.60
CA GLY A 761 48.37 -9.85 -7.34
C GLY A 761 48.38 -10.26 -5.86
N ALA A 762 47.98 -9.36 -4.95
CA ALA A 762 47.86 -9.65 -3.53
C ALA A 762 46.66 -10.56 -3.19
N VAL A 763 45.60 -10.50 -4.00
CA VAL A 763 44.37 -11.27 -3.81
C VAL A 763 44.35 -12.43 -4.82
N PRO A 764 44.00 -13.66 -4.40
CA PRO A 764 43.80 -14.79 -5.32
C PRO A 764 42.76 -14.46 -6.40
N SER A 765 42.94 -15.03 -7.58
CA SER A 765 41.98 -14.84 -8.67
C SER A 765 40.65 -15.53 -8.33
N TRP A 766 39.62 -14.71 -8.19
CA TRP A 766 38.26 -15.14 -7.95
C TRP A 766 37.33 -13.98 -8.35
N HIS A 767 36.52 -14.21 -9.37
CA HIS A 767 35.66 -13.20 -10.00
C HIS A 767 34.20 -13.50 -9.63
N ALA A 768 33.70 -12.86 -8.58
CA ALA A 768 32.39 -13.16 -8.03
C ALA A 768 31.66 -11.89 -7.59
N SER A 769 30.33 -11.88 -7.70
CA SER A 769 29.51 -10.84 -7.08
C SER A 769 29.36 -11.16 -5.60
N VAL A 770 29.84 -10.25 -4.76
CA VAL A 770 29.99 -10.41 -3.31
C VAL A 770 28.97 -9.55 -2.57
N GLY A 771 28.38 -10.11 -1.51
CA GLY A 771 27.42 -9.41 -0.65
C GLY A 771 28.06 -8.77 0.57
N VAL A 772 29.13 -9.38 1.11
CA VAL A 772 29.77 -8.93 2.36
C VAL A 772 31.24 -9.33 2.43
N VAL A 773 32.04 -8.51 3.11
CA VAL A 773 33.42 -8.82 3.52
C VAL A 773 33.56 -8.48 5.01
N ARG A 774 34.24 -9.33 5.78
CA ARG A 774 34.58 -9.08 7.20
C ARG A 774 35.98 -9.58 7.54
N ALA A 775 36.75 -8.75 8.24
CA ALA A 775 38.09 -9.09 8.69
C ALA A 775 38.10 -9.68 10.11
N ALA A 776 38.90 -10.71 10.34
CA ALA A 776 39.20 -11.27 11.66
C ALA A 776 40.44 -12.18 11.61
N ASP A 777 41.14 -12.37 12.73
CA ASP A 777 42.17 -13.40 12.89
C ASP A 777 41.48 -14.77 13.11
N VAL A 778 41.30 -15.53 12.03
CA VAL A 778 40.49 -16.75 12.06
C VAL A 778 41.32 -17.95 12.52
N ASP A 779 42.61 -18.00 12.17
CA ASP A 779 43.50 -19.11 12.53
C ASP A 779 44.37 -18.88 13.78
N GLY A 780 44.34 -17.67 14.33
CA GLY A 780 44.98 -17.31 15.60
C GLY A 780 46.47 -17.02 15.46
N ASP A 781 46.96 -16.70 14.26
CA ASP A 781 48.37 -16.38 14.01
C ASP A 781 48.72 -14.91 14.25
N GLY A 782 47.70 -14.05 14.45
CA GLY A 782 47.81 -12.64 14.76
C GLY A 782 47.64 -11.70 13.57
N ASP A 783 47.54 -12.24 12.35
CA ASP A 783 47.27 -11.47 11.14
C ASP A 783 45.74 -11.43 10.86
N MET A 784 45.26 -10.35 10.24
CA MET A 784 43.83 -10.25 9.89
C MET A 784 43.54 -10.99 8.58
N ASP A 785 42.68 -12.00 8.65
CA ASP A 785 42.12 -12.74 7.51
C ASP A 785 40.81 -12.12 7.02
N LEU A 786 40.29 -12.60 5.89
CA LEU A 786 39.01 -12.16 5.34
C LEU A 786 38.02 -13.29 5.16
N PHE A 787 36.81 -13.11 5.68
CA PHE A 787 35.63 -13.80 5.16
C PHE A 787 35.00 -12.98 4.04
N ILE A 788 34.71 -13.65 2.91
CA ILE A 788 34.03 -13.05 1.76
C ILE A 788 32.78 -13.87 1.42
N GLY A 789 31.62 -13.26 1.62
CA GLY A 789 30.31 -13.87 1.37
C GLY A 789 29.87 -13.72 -0.08
N GLY A 790 29.84 -14.82 -0.83
CA GLY A 790 29.34 -14.83 -2.21
C GLY A 790 27.83 -14.59 -2.26
N ARG A 791 27.39 -13.65 -3.11
CA ARG A 791 25.97 -13.27 -3.22
C ARG A 791 25.28 -14.02 -4.33
N VAL A 792 25.63 -13.74 -5.59
CA VAL A 792 24.92 -14.29 -6.75
C VAL A 792 25.86 -14.45 -7.94
N VAL A 793 25.59 -15.41 -8.81
CA VAL A 793 26.25 -15.52 -10.12
C VAL A 793 25.47 -14.65 -11.12
N PRO A 794 26.08 -13.60 -11.71
CA PRO A 794 25.40 -12.77 -12.70
C PRO A 794 24.76 -13.57 -13.83
N GLY A 795 23.53 -13.21 -14.19
CA GLY A 795 22.73 -13.89 -15.22
C GLY A 795 22.24 -15.30 -14.87
N LYS A 796 22.44 -15.78 -13.63
CA LYS A 796 22.10 -17.15 -13.21
C LYS A 796 21.46 -17.23 -11.83
N TYR A 797 20.71 -16.22 -11.40
CA TYR A 797 19.99 -16.29 -10.13
C TYR A 797 19.08 -17.54 -10.07
N PRO A 798 19.05 -18.31 -8.96
CA PRO A 798 19.63 -18.02 -7.64
C PRO A 798 20.98 -18.73 -7.37
N LEU A 799 21.77 -19.05 -8.39
CA LEU A 799 23.07 -19.68 -8.17
C LEU A 799 24.00 -18.73 -7.41
N SER A 800 24.72 -19.25 -6.42
CA SER A 800 25.74 -18.53 -5.66
C SER A 800 27.14 -18.99 -6.06
N PRO A 801 28.15 -18.09 -6.13
CA PRO A 801 29.53 -18.43 -6.41
C PRO A 801 30.24 -19.14 -5.23
N GLY A 802 29.56 -19.35 -4.11
CA GLY A 802 30.15 -19.84 -2.85
C GLY A 802 30.86 -18.72 -2.09
N SER A 803 31.16 -18.97 -0.81
CA SER A 803 31.87 -18.02 0.06
C SER A 803 33.31 -18.48 0.33
N LYS A 804 34.19 -17.55 0.69
CA LYS A 804 35.64 -17.78 0.84
C LYS A 804 36.18 -17.31 2.20
N ILE A 805 37.21 -18.01 2.68
CA ILE A 805 38.13 -17.53 3.72
C ILE A 805 39.49 -17.30 3.04
N LEU A 806 39.96 -16.06 3.05
CA LEU A 806 41.28 -15.71 2.56
C LEU A 806 42.22 -15.50 3.74
N LEU A 807 43.27 -16.33 3.79
CA LEU A 807 44.31 -16.29 4.80
C LEU A 807 45.39 -15.29 4.42
N ASN A 808 45.72 -14.39 5.33
CA ASN A 808 46.76 -13.39 5.15
C ASN A 808 48.14 -13.93 5.60
N ASP A 809 49.23 -13.43 5.03
CA ASP A 809 50.61 -13.79 5.42
C ASP A 809 51.31 -12.72 6.29
N GLY A 810 50.52 -11.77 6.79
CA GLY A 810 50.98 -10.60 7.55
C GLY A 810 51.69 -9.54 6.71
N LYS A 811 51.72 -9.68 5.38
CA LYS A 811 52.32 -8.70 4.45
C LYS A 811 51.32 -8.21 3.40
N GLY A 812 50.04 -8.52 3.59
CA GLY A 812 48.97 -8.18 2.67
C GLY A 812 48.93 -9.10 1.45
N HIS A 813 49.45 -10.33 1.54
CA HIS A 813 49.26 -11.35 0.50
C HIS A 813 48.32 -12.43 0.99
N PHE A 814 47.25 -12.67 0.23
CA PHE A 814 46.18 -13.58 0.59
C PHE A 814 46.27 -14.91 -0.16
N THR A 815 45.85 -15.99 0.51
CA THR A 815 45.67 -17.33 -0.08
C THR A 815 44.30 -17.89 0.25
N ASP A 816 43.70 -18.70 -0.63
CA ASP A 816 42.40 -19.32 -0.35
C ASP A 816 42.56 -20.45 0.68
N GLY A 817 42.14 -20.18 1.92
CA GLY A 817 42.13 -21.11 3.05
C GLY A 817 40.82 -21.89 3.21
N THR A 818 39.83 -21.66 2.35
CA THR A 818 38.45 -22.16 2.52
C THR A 818 38.40 -23.67 2.70
N ALA A 819 39.11 -24.43 1.88
CA ALA A 819 39.11 -25.89 1.96
C ALA A 819 39.67 -26.44 3.28
N GLN A 820 40.57 -25.69 3.93
CA GLN A 820 41.19 -26.06 5.20
C GLN A 820 40.32 -25.64 6.39
N ILE A 821 39.83 -24.40 6.37
CA ILE A 821 39.18 -23.77 7.53
C ILE A 821 37.69 -24.10 7.57
N ALA A 822 37.01 -24.02 6.42
CA ALA A 822 35.55 -24.05 6.33
C ALA A 822 35.06 -24.52 4.95
N PRO A 823 35.28 -25.79 4.57
CA PRO A 823 34.98 -26.28 3.22
C PRO A 823 33.49 -26.21 2.86
N PHE A 824 32.59 -26.16 3.85
CA PHE A 824 31.15 -26.00 3.60
C PHE A 824 30.78 -24.61 3.06
N LEU A 825 31.67 -23.60 3.17
CA LEU A 825 31.39 -22.24 2.71
C LEU A 825 31.19 -22.12 1.20
N GLU A 826 31.72 -23.07 0.42
CA GLU A 826 31.46 -23.15 -1.02
C GLU A 826 29.99 -23.42 -1.36
N HIS A 827 29.17 -23.80 -0.38
CA HIS A 827 27.75 -24.14 -0.53
C HIS A 827 26.83 -23.44 0.48
N THR A 828 27.27 -22.33 1.11
CA THR A 828 26.47 -21.64 2.15
C THR A 828 25.20 -20.96 1.63
N GLY A 829 25.15 -20.63 0.33
CA GLY A 829 24.00 -19.94 -0.29
C GLY A 829 24.33 -18.50 -0.70
N MET A 830 23.29 -17.67 -0.85
CA MET A 830 23.40 -16.28 -1.30
C MET A 830 23.59 -15.34 -0.09
N VAL A 831 24.83 -15.20 0.37
CA VAL A 831 25.15 -14.44 1.59
C VAL A 831 25.03 -12.94 1.33
N THR A 832 24.24 -12.24 2.15
CA THR A 832 24.04 -10.78 2.06
C THR A 832 24.79 -10.04 3.17
N ASP A 833 24.93 -10.65 4.34
CA ASP A 833 25.64 -10.04 5.47
C ASP A 833 26.20 -11.08 6.45
N ALA A 834 27.19 -10.66 7.24
CA ALA A 834 27.88 -11.51 8.20
C ALA A 834 28.53 -10.69 9.32
N LEU A 835 28.77 -11.35 10.45
CA LEU A 835 29.49 -10.79 11.60
C LEU A 835 30.47 -11.82 12.19
N TRP A 836 31.58 -11.30 12.70
CA TRP A 836 32.45 -12.02 13.63
C TRP A 836 32.09 -11.64 15.06
N ILE A 837 31.85 -12.63 15.92
CA ILE A 837 31.39 -12.44 17.29
C ILE A 837 31.86 -13.60 18.17
N ASP A 838 32.32 -13.33 19.39
CA ASP A 838 32.65 -14.39 20.34
C ASP A 838 31.38 -14.84 21.08
N LEU A 839 30.61 -15.75 20.45
CA LEU A 839 29.32 -16.19 20.98
C LEU A 839 29.47 -17.09 22.20
N ASN A 840 30.54 -17.89 22.24
CA ASN A 840 30.77 -18.89 23.28
C ASN A 840 31.71 -18.40 24.40
N ARG A 841 32.24 -17.18 24.28
CA ARG A 841 33.15 -16.51 25.23
C ARG A 841 34.49 -17.24 25.40
N ASP A 842 35.02 -17.86 24.35
CA ASP A 842 36.35 -18.50 24.36
C ASP A 842 37.47 -17.60 23.82
N GLY A 843 37.14 -16.36 23.46
CA GLY A 843 38.07 -15.35 22.96
C GLY A 843 38.38 -15.47 21.47
N ARG A 844 37.70 -16.37 20.73
CA ARG A 844 37.86 -16.52 19.28
C ARG A 844 36.66 -15.93 18.54
N PRO A 845 36.87 -15.42 17.32
CA PRO A 845 35.77 -14.92 16.49
C PRO A 845 34.97 -16.10 15.91
N ASP A 846 33.70 -16.23 16.31
CA ASP A 846 32.72 -17.12 15.68
C ASP A 846 32.01 -16.38 14.53
N LEU A 847 31.69 -17.07 13.43
CA LEU A 847 31.07 -16.48 12.25
C LEU A 847 29.56 -16.66 12.28
N VAL A 848 28.81 -15.57 12.08
CA VAL A 848 27.37 -15.62 11.82
C VAL A 848 27.11 -15.11 10.40
N THR A 849 26.36 -15.86 9.60
CA THR A 849 25.98 -15.45 8.24
C THR A 849 24.48 -15.49 8.04
N VAL A 850 24.00 -14.54 7.23
CA VAL A 850 22.63 -14.45 6.78
C VAL A 850 22.59 -14.16 5.28
N GLY A 851 21.49 -14.50 4.64
CA GLY A 851 21.37 -14.37 3.19
C GLY A 851 19.95 -14.61 2.69
N GLU A 852 19.82 -14.46 1.39
CA GLU A 852 18.56 -14.71 0.69
C GLU A 852 18.36 -16.23 0.50
N TRP A 853 17.16 -16.71 0.82
CA TRP A 853 16.77 -18.13 0.73
C TRP A 853 17.59 -19.08 1.61
N MET A 854 18.12 -18.60 2.73
CA MET A 854 18.91 -19.43 3.64
C MET A 854 18.57 -19.16 5.11
N PRO A 855 18.77 -20.17 5.99
CA PRO A 855 18.62 -19.98 7.43
C PRO A 855 19.73 -19.10 8.00
N VAL A 856 19.51 -18.54 9.18
CA VAL A 856 20.58 -17.96 10.01
C VAL A 856 21.59 -19.06 10.33
N LYS A 857 22.86 -18.84 9.97
CA LYS A 857 23.94 -19.81 10.14
C LYS A 857 24.97 -19.32 11.15
N ILE A 858 25.40 -20.22 12.03
CA ILE A 858 26.38 -19.95 13.10
C ILE A 858 27.50 -20.97 13.01
N TYR A 859 28.73 -20.50 12.93
CA TYR A 859 29.93 -21.33 12.84
C TYR A 859 30.90 -20.99 13.96
N LEU A 860 31.16 -21.94 14.86
CA LEU A 860 32.11 -21.73 15.95
C LEU A 860 33.54 -21.93 15.48
N ASN A 861 34.44 -21.08 15.93
CA ASN A 861 35.87 -21.24 15.67
C ASN A 861 36.50 -22.21 16.68
N LYS A 862 36.96 -23.37 16.19
CA LYS A 862 37.62 -24.42 16.98
C LYS A 862 39.12 -24.50 16.69
N GLY A 863 39.78 -23.35 16.76
CA GLY A 863 41.23 -23.23 16.62
C GLY A 863 41.68 -23.26 15.17
N GLY A 864 41.21 -22.28 14.39
CA GLY A 864 41.51 -22.15 12.96
C GLY A 864 40.69 -23.06 12.06
N ARG A 865 39.58 -23.59 12.58
CA ARG A 865 38.61 -24.37 11.82
C ARG A 865 37.21 -23.99 12.27
N LEU A 866 36.35 -23.64 11.32
CA LEU A 866 34.96 -23.32 11.59
C LEU A 866 34.12 -24.62 11.60
N GLU A 867 33.21 -24.72 12.56
CA GLU A 867 32.26 -25.84 12.67
C GLU A 867 30.83 -25.30 12.74
N ASP A 868 29.93 -25.83 11.89
CA ASP A 868 28.50 -25.46 11.92
C ASP A 868 27.88 -25.85 13.25
N ALA A 869 27.47 -24.83 14.00
CA ALA A 869 26.79 -24.94 15.29
C ALA A 869 25.37 -24.38 15.22
N SER A 870 24.80 -24.19 14.02
CA SER A 870 23.50 -23.56 13.83
C SER A 870 22.40 -24.29 14.61
N GLU A 871 22.38 -25.63 14.59
CA GLU A 871 21.38 -26.43 15.33
C GLU A 871 21.52 -26.31 16.86
N LYS A 872 22.69 -25.89 17.37
CA LYS A 872 22.90 -25.61 18.79
C LYS A 872 22.24 -24.32 19.21
N TYR A 873 22.25 -23.29 18.36
CA TYR A 873 21.84 -21.94 18.73
C TYR A 873 20.49 -21.52 18.14
N ILE A 874 20.04 -22.12 17.03
CA ILE A 874 18.80 -21.78 16.35
C ILE A 874 17.84 -22.96 16.46
N HIS A 875 16.77 -22.79 17.25
CA HIS A 875 15.78 -23.83 17.54
C HIS A 875 14.40 -23.53 16.92
N PHE A 876 14.38 -22.70 15.88
CA PHE A 876 13.18 -22.29 15.15
C PHE A 876 13.49 -22.22 13.65
N PRO A 877 12.48 -22.33 12.75
CA PRO A 877 12.68 -22.09 11.32
C PRO A 877 13.17 -20.66 11.08
N SER A 878 14.33 -20.52 10.43
CA SER A 878 14.97 -19.21 10.23
C SER A 878 15.31 -18.92 8.77
N SER A 879 14.73 -19.65 7.83
CA SER A 879 15.03 -19.44 6.41
C SER A 879 14.24 -18.24 5.90
N GLY A 880 14.93 -17.21 5.42
CA GLY A 880 14.32 -15.95 5.05
C GLY A 880 15.01 -15.26 3.89
N TRP A 881 14.61 -14.02 3.61
CA TRP A 881 15.25 -13.13 2.66
C TRP A 881 16.05 -12.08 3.43
N TRP A 882 17.02 -12.56 4.21
CA TRP A 882 17.77 -11.72 5.12
C TRP A 882 18.67 -10.77 4.36
N ASN A 883 18.70 -9.51 4.79
CA ASN A 883 19.39 -8.41 4.13
C ASN A 883 20.54 -7.85 4.97
N ARG A 884 20.38 -7.85 6.31
CA ARG A 884 21.31 -7.21 7.24
C ARG A 884 21.32 -7.89 8.60
N ILE A 885 22.47 -7.93 9.25
CA ILE A 885 22.62 -8.36 10.64
C ILE A 885 23.39 -7.31 11.45
N ALA A 886 22.96 -7.06 12.68
CA ALA A 886 23.70 -6.27 13.67
C ALA A 886 23.75 -7.03 15.00
N ALA A 887 24.84 -6.87 15.75
CA ALA A 887 24.99 -7.46 17.09
C ALA A 887 25.12 -6.37 18.15
N THR A 888 24.34 -6.47 19.22
CA THR A 888 24.37 -5.53 20.35
C THR A 888 23.65 -6.13 21.56
N ASP A 889 23.96 -5.68 22.77
CA ASP A 889 23.29 -6.12 24.00
C ASP A 889 22.02 -5.29 24.21
N LEU A 890 20.84 -5.85 23.91
CA LEU A 890 19.56 -5.14 23.93
C LEU A 890 18.81 -5.30 25.25
N ASP A 891 19.08 -6.37 26.01
CA ASP A 891 18.45 -6.62 27.31
C ASP A 891 19.36 -6.35 28.52
N GLY A 892 20.61 -5.94 28.26
CA GLY A 892 21.59 -5.56 29.27
C GLY A 892 22.17 -6.73 30.06
N ASP A 893 22.07 -7.96 29.55
CA ASP A 893 22.57 -9.17 30.21
C ASP A 893 24.06 -9.47 29.92
N GLY A 894 24.67 -8.66 29.04
CA GLY A 894 26.07 -8.75 28.63
C GLY A 894 26.35 -9.81 27.55
N ASN A 895 25.33 -10.53 27.08
CA ASN A 895 25.43 -11.35 25.88
C ASN A 895 25.00 -10.52 24.67
N PRO A 896 25.78 -10.49 23.58
CA PRO A 896 25.33 -9.81 22.38
C PRO A 896 24.13 -10.52 21.75
N ASP A 897 23.02 -9.81 21.61
CA ASP A 897 21.84 -10.18 20.83
C ASP A 897 22.07 -9.89 19.34
N LEU A 898 21.18 -10.40 18.49
CA LEU A 898 21.21 -10.14 17.04
C LEU A 898 19.96 -9.41 16.59
N VAL A 899 20.09 -8.41 15.72
CA VAL A 899 18.98 -7.79 14.98
C VAL A 899 19.11 -8.18 13.52
N LEU A 900 18.04 -8.73 12.94
CA LEU A 900 18.02 -9.29 11.59
C LEU A 900 17.02 -8.54 10.74
N GLY A 901 17.53 -7.78 9.77
CA GLY A 901 16.74 -7.10 8.75
C GLY A 901 16.35 -8.07 7.64
N ASN A 902 15.06 -8.12 7.32
CA ASN A 902 14.49 -9.06 6.34
C ASN A 902 13.62 -8.28 5.33
N GLN A 903 12.83 -8.98 4.52
CA GLN A 903 11.93 -8.43 3.51
C GLN A 903 10.76 -7.60 4.09
N GLY A 904 10.34 -7.86 5.33
CA GLY A 904 9.13 -7.29 5.90
C GLY A 904 7.87 -8.06 5.47
N LEU A 905 6.70 -7.61 5.95
CA LEU A 905 5.43 -8.31 5.78
C LEU A 905 4.46 -7.62 4.82
N ASN A 906 4.78 -6.39 4.37
CA ASN A 906 3.97 -5.64 3.41
C ASN A 906 4.19 -6.12 1.96
N ASN A 907 3.71 -7.32 1.67
CA ASN A 907 3.91 -8.00 0.39
C ASN A 907 2.65 -8.77 -0.02
N GLN A 908 2.49 -9.03 -1.32
CA GLN A 908 1.40 -9.90 -1.83
C GLN A 908 1.54 -11.37 -1.38
N PHE A 909 2.74 -11.76 -0.95
CA PHE A 909 3.07 -13.13 -0.57
C PHE A 909 3.53 -13.17 0.89
N HIS A 910 3.21 -14.27 1.56
CA HIS A 910 3.60 -14.52 2.94
C HIS A 910 4.38 -15.82 3.05
N ALA A 911 5.21 -15.92 4.08
CA ALA A 911 6.00 -17.11 4.36
C ALA A 911 5.68 -17.62 5.76
N SER A 912 5.47 -18.93 5.88
CA SER A 912 5.41 -19.62 7.17
C SER A 912 6.03 -21.01 7.06
N GLU A 913 6.15 -21.72 8.17
CA GLU A 913 6.58 -23.13 8.15
C GLU A 913 5.60 -24.03 7.37
N LYS A 914 4.30 -23.74 7.44
CA LYS A 914 3.26 -24.53 6.76
C LYS A 914 3.13 -24.16 5.28
N GLU A 915 3.30 -22.88 4.98
CA GLU A 915 3.18 -22.30 3.65
C GLU A 915 4.47 -21.54 3.32
N PRO A 916 5.58 -22.26 3.07
CA PRO A 916 6.84 -21.63 2.75
C PRO A 916 6.82 -21.09 1.33
N LEU A 917 7.47 -19.96 1.11
CA LEU A 917 7.85 -19.56 -0.23
C LEU A 917 8.79 -20.62 -0.81
N THR A 918 8.68 -20.90 -2.10
CA THR A 918 9.56 -21.88 -2.77
C THR A 918 10.06 -21.33 -4.09
N LEU A 919 11.36 -21.48 -4.37
CA LEU A 919 11.98 -21.16 -5.64
C LEU A 919 12.52 -22.43 -6.28
N TYR A 920 11.90 -22.89 -7.36
CA TYR A 920 12.44 -23.98 -8.17
C TYR A 920 13.34 -23.41 -9.24
N TYR A 921 14.59 -23.89 -9.33
CA TYR A 921 15.50 -23.42 -10.37
C TYR A 921 16.21 -24.57 -11.08
N LYS A 922 16.27 -24.46 -12.41
CA LYS A 922 16.95 -25.36 -13.35
C LYS A 922 16.96 -24.69 -14.73
N ASP A 923 17.83 -25.13 -15.63
CA ASP A 923 17.63 -24.96 -17.08
C ASP A 923 16.64 -26.03 -17.56
N PHE A 924 15.34 -25.74 -17.57
CA PHE A 924 14.30 -26.74 -17.81
C PHE A 924 14.23 -27.17 -19.28
N ASP A 925 14.54 -26.26 -20.21
CA ASP A 925 14.47 -26.51 -21.65
C ASP A 925 15.85 -26.75 -22.30
N ASN A 926 16.93 -26.72 -21.51
CA ASN A 926 18.34 -26.93 -21.92
C ASN A 926 18.85 -25.87 -22.90
N ASN A 927 18.46 -24.61 -22.70
CA ASN A 927 18.87 -23.48 -23.52
C ASN A 927 20.13 -22.75 -23.00
N GLY A 928 20.64 -23.12 -21.82
CA GLY A 928 21.81 -22.54 -21.16
C GLY A 928 21.49 -21.48 -20.10
N THR A 929 20.22 -21.11 -19.93
CA THR A 929 19.73 -20.12 -18.96
C THR A 929 19.12 -20.82 -17.75
N ILE A 930 19.28 -20.25 -16.55
CA ILE A 930 18.61 -20.76 -15.35
C ILE A 930 17.21 -20.14 -15.25
N ASP A 931 16.20 -20.99 -15.04
CA ASP A 931 14.81 -20.58 -14.92
C ASP A 931 14.37 -20.55 -13.44
N PRO A 932 14.27 -19.37 -12.78
CA PRO A 932 13.84 -19.27 -11.39
C PRO A 932 12.31 -19.22 -11.28
N ILE A 933 11.66 -20.36 -11.07
CA ILE A 933 10.21 -20.42 -10.91
C ILE A 933 9.85 -20.17 -9.43
N PHE A 934 9.55 -18.91 -9.10
CA PHE A 934 9.06 -18.50 -7.78
C PHE A 934 7.60 -18.93 -7.58
N CYS A 935 7.32 -19.56 -6.45
CA CYS A 935 6.01 -20.03 -6.04
C CYS A 935 5.65 -19.55 -4.63
N TYR A 936 4.39 -19.19 -4.44
CA TYR A 936 3.83 -18.81 -3.14
C TYR A 936 2.40 -19.33 -2.99
N TYR A 937 1.90 -19.34 -1.76
CA TYR A 937 0.59 -19.89 -1.42
C TYR A 937 -0.52 -18.84 -1.58
N ILE A 938 -1.64 -19.25 -2.17
CA ILE A 938 -2.93 -18.56 -2.13
C ILE A 938 -3.97 -19.64 -1.77
N ASP A 939 -4.79 -19.40 -0.75
CA ASP A 939 -5.80 -20.34 -0.25
C ASP A 939 -5.28 -21.77 0.00
N GLY A 940 -4.07 -21.89 0.57
CA GLY A 940 -3.46 -23.17 0.90
C GLY A 940 -2.86 -23.94 -0.29
N VAL A 941 -2.80 -23.34 -1.48
CA VAL A 941 -2.21 -23.95 -2.67
C VAL A 941 -1.03 -23.11 -3.19
N SER A 942 0.10 -23.76 -3.42
CA SER A 942 1.32 -23.12 -3.95
C SER A 942 1.26 -22.99 -5.47
N TYR A 943 1.22 -21.76 -5.97
CA TYR A 943 1.17 -21.44 -7.40
C TYR A 943 2.44 -20.73 -7.88
N PRO A 944 2.86 -20.94 -9.15
CA PRO A 944 3.88 -20.10 -9.79
C PRO A 944 3.43 -18.63 -9.84
N ALA A 945 4.31 -17.72 -9.45
CA ALA A 945 3.99 -16.29 -9.38
C ALA A 945 3.85 -15.61 -10.74
N ALA A 946 4.62 -16.05 -11.73
CA ALA A 946 4.68 -15.43 -13.06
C ALA A 946 3.34 -15.51 -13.81
N SER A 947 3.08 -14.56 -14.71
CA SER A 947 2.00 -14.68 -15.68
C SER A 947 2.31 -15.78 -16.71
N ARG A 948 1.30 -16.22 -17.45
CA ARG A 948 1.48 -17.20 -18.53
C ARG A 948 2.51 -16.70 -19.57
N ASP A 949 2.41 -15.43 -19.93
CA ASP A 949 3.24 -14.83 -20.97
C ASP A 949 4.70 -14.65 -20.52
N ASP A 950 4.92 -14.19 -19.28
CA ASP A 950 6.28 -14.07 -18.72
C ASP A 950 6.93 -15.45 -18.58
N LEU A 951 6.19 -16.43 -18.07
CA LEU A 951 6.68 -17.80 -17.89
C LEU A 951 7.05 -18.44 -19.23
N THR A 952 6.22 -18.28 -20.27
CA THR A 952 6.50 -18.85 -21.60
C THR A 952 7.53 -18.07 -22.40
N THR A 953 7.88 -16.85 -21.98
CA THR A 953 9.03 -16.10 -22.50
C THR A 953 10.34 -16.69 -21.98
N GLN A 954 10.40 -17.00 -20.67
CA GLN A 954 11.57 -17.66 -20.06
C GLN A 954 11.68 -19.14 -20.47
N VAL A 955 10.57 -19.87 -20.48
CA VAL A 955 10.52 -21.32 -20.75
C VAL A 955 9.62 -21.62 -21.97
N PRO A 956 10.08 -21.36 -23.21
CA PRO A 956 9.28 -21.49 -24.43
C PRO A 956 8.59 -22.84 -24.65
N MET A 957 9.13 -23.93 -24.10
CA MET A 957 8.53 -25.26 -24.24
C MET A 957 7.11 -25.34 -23.64
N LEU A 958 6.77 -24.50 -22.65
CA LEU A 958 5.46 -24.49 -22.00
C LEU A 958 4.35 -23.88 -22.88
N LYS A 959 4.70 -23.13 -23.93
CA LYS A 959 3.73 -22.44 -24.80
C LYS A 959 2.74 -23.40 -25.49
N LYS A 960 3.17 -24.63 -25.79
CA LYS A 960 2.31 -25.66 -26.40
C LYS A 960 1.38 -26.34 -25.39
N LYS A 961 1.70 -26.25 -24.10
CA LYS A 961 0.97 -26.89 -23.01
C LYS A 961 -0.18 -26.02 -22.52
N PHE A 962 0.04 -24.71 -22.48
CA PHE A 962 -0.94 -23.71 -22.05
C PHE A 962 -1.26 -22.78 -23.22
N LEU A 963 -2.21 -23.19 -24.07
CA LEU A 963 -2.60 -22.39 -25.23
C LEU A 963 -3.52 -21.23 -24.85
N GLU A 964 -4.47 -21.51 -23.97
CA GLU A 964 -5.37 -20.53 -23.37
C GLU A 964 -4.88 -20.17 -21.95
N TYR A 965 -5.36 -19.06 -21.41
CA TYR A 965 -5.00 -18.57 -20.08
C TYR A 965 -5.63 -19.43 -18.99
N HIS A 966 -6.89 -19.87 -19.15
CA HIS A 966 -7.54 -20.75 -18.18
C HIS A 966 -6.83 -22.09 -18.00
N ASP A 967 -6.13 -22.60 -19.04
CA ASP A 967 -5.33 -23.82 -18.92
C ASP A 967 -4.16 -23.64 -17.92
N TYR A 968 -3.64 -22.42 -17.80
CA TYR A 968 -2.53 -22.06 -16.91
C TYR A 968 -3.01 -21.56 -15.54
N ALA A 969 -4.20 -20.98 -15.47
CA ALA A 969 -4.65 -20.22 -14.31
C ALA A 969 -4.54 -20.99 -12.99
N ASP A 970 -4.83 -22.30 -12.99
CA ASP A 970 -4.71 -23.18 -11.82
C ASP A 970 -3.45 -24.07 -11.82
N ALA A 971 -2.50 -23.84 -12.73
CA ALA A 971 -1.34 -24.71 -12.88
C ALA A 971 -0.37 -24.57 -11.69
N THR A 972 -0.13 -25.66 -11.00
CA THR A 972 0.94 -25.79 -9.99
C THR A 972 2.27 -26.17 -10.63
N ILE A 973 3.36 -26.20 -9.87
CA ILE A 973 4.68 -26.64 -10.37
C ILE A 973 4.63 -28.06 -10.97
N GLN A 974 3.80 -28.96 -10.41
CA GLN A 974 3.60 -30.32 -10.93
C GLN A 974 2.77 -30.35 -12.21
N ASN A 975 1.97 -29.31 -12.46
CA ASN A 975 1.30 -29.13 -13.75
C ASN A 975 2.24 -28.54 -14.78
N LEU A 976 3.22 -27.71 -14.40
CA LEU A 976 4.22 -27.17 -15.34
C LEU A 976 5.17 -28.27 -15.84
N PHE A 977 5.70 -29.06 -14.92
CA PHE A 977 6.75 -30.04 -15.20
C PHE A 977 6.40 -31.43 -14.67
N SER A 978 6.77 -32.47 -15.41
CA SER A 978 6.72 -33.85 -14.95
C SER A 978 7.71 -34.10 -13.81
N ALA A 979 7.48 -35.17 -13.04
CA ALA A 979 8.40 -35.58 -11.99
C ALA A 979 9.83 -35.85 -12.50
N ASP A 980 9.98 -36.29 -13.76
CA ASP A 980 11.30 -36.49 -14.37
C ASP A 980 11.98 -35.17 -14.76
N GLU A 981 11.22 -34.18 -15.25
CA GLU A 981 11.75 -32.84 -15.54
C GLU A 981 12.18 -32.09 -14.27
N LEU A 982 11.47 -32.30 -13.16
CA LEU A 982 11.81 -31.73 -11.85
C LEU A 982 13.02 -32.40 -11.18
N LYS A 983 13.48 -33.56 -11.65
CA LYS A 983 14.70 -34.17 -11.09
C LYS A 983 15.88 -33.23 -11.29
N GLY A 984 16.57 -32.95 -10.19
CA GLY A 984 17.73 -32.06 -10.16
C GLY A 984 17.39 -30.57 -10.17
N ALA A 985 16.11 -30.17 -10.17
CA ALA A 985 15.74 -28.80 -9.81
C ALA A 985 16.03 -28.61 -8.31
N GLY A 986 16.79 -27.59 -7.95
CA GLY A 986 17.02 -27.25 -6.55
C GLY A 986 15.86 -26.42 -6.02
N PRO A 987 15.06 -26.89 -5.04
CA PRO A 987 14.12 -25.99 -4.39
C PRO A 987 14.86 -25.21 -3.29
N LEU A 988 14.79 -23.89 -3.34
CA LEU A 988 15.07 -23.06 -2.17
C LEU A 988 13.76 -22.72 -1.46
N GLN A 989 13.80 -22.56 -0.14
CA GLN A 989 12.60 -22.26 0.65
C GLN A 989 12.86 -21.15 1.67
N ALA A 990 11.87 -20.29 1.85
CA ALA A 990 11.82 -19.30 2.92
C ALA A 990 10.54 -19.50 3.73
N ASN A 991 10.66 -19.50 5.06
CA ASN A 991 9.56 -19.70 6.00
C ASN A 991 9.30 -18.45 6.84
N MET A 992 10.07 -17.38 6.62
CA MET A 992 10.03 -16.18 7.46
C MET A 992 10.47 -14.94 6.67
N LEU A 993 9.67 -13.87 6.70
CA LEU A 993 9.99 -12.58 6.06
C LEU A 993 10.07 -11.41 7.04
N ASN A 994 9.65 -11.58 8.28
CA ASN A 994 9.68 -10.52 9.28
C ASN A 994 11.12 -10.15 9.70
N THR A 995 11.32 -8.85 9.89
CA THR A 995 12.46 -8.27 10.57
C THR A 995 12.32 -8.52 12.07
N VAL A 996 13.35 -9.05 12.71
CA VAL A 996 13.29 -9.53 14.11
C VAL A 996 14.55 -9.19 14.88
N TRP A 997 14.49 -9.40 16.19
CA TRP A 997 15.69 -9.56 16.99
C TRP A 997 15.73 -10.92 17.69
N LEU A 998 16.92 -11.42 17.93
CA LEU A 998 17.21 -12.71 18.52
C LEU A 998 17.90 -12.48 19.86
N GLN A 999 17.20 -12.79 20.94
CA GLN A 999 17.72 -12.67 22.29
C GLN A 999 18.69 -13.80 22.60
N ASN A 1000 19.92 -13.50 22.96
CA ASN A 1000 20.96 -14.47 23.24
C ASN A 1000 20.80 -15.04 24.66
N LYS A 1001 20.43 -16.31 24.79
CA LYS A 1001 20.31 -17.01 26.08
C LYS A 1001 21.55 -17.83 26.43
N GLY A 1002 22.70 -17.47 25.87
CA GLY A 1002 23.98 -18.16 26.04
C GLY A 1002 23.90 -19.60 25.52
N GLU A 1003 24.25 -20.56 26.37
CA GLU A 1003 24.23 -22.00 26.00
C GLU A 1003 22.84 -22.54 25.63
N ALA A 1004 21.76 -21.84 25.98
CA ALA A 1004 20.39 -22.20 25.58
C ALA A 1004 20.01 -21.75 24.16
N GLY A 1005 20.92 -21.08 23.44
CA GLY A 1005 20.68 -20.59 22.09
C GLY A 1005 19.97 -19.24 22.02
N PHE A 1006 19.47 -18.90 20.84
CA PHE A 1006 18.72 -17.68 20.58
C PHE A 1006 17.22 -17.90 20.74
N GLN A 1007 16.56 -16.93 21.37
CA GLN A 1007 15.11 -16.82 21.39
C GLN A 1007 14.65 -15.78 20.36
N LEU A 1008 13.78 -16.18 19.44
CA LEU A 1008 13.13 -15.27 18.49
C LEU A 1008 12.21 -14.27 19.22
N LYS A 1009 12.34 -12.98 18.88
CA LYS A 1009 11.51 -11.89 19.40
C LYS A 1009 11.01 -11.01 18.26
N GLU A 1010 9.75 -10.62 18.36
CA GLU A 1010 9.11 -9.73 17.40
C GLU A 1010 9.48 -8.27 17.68
N LEU A 1011 9.52 -7.49 16.60
CA LEU A 1011 9.61 -6.03 16.64
C LEU A 1011 8.23 -5.43 16.31
N PRO A 1012 7.97 -4.16 16.67
CA PRO A 1012 6.74 -3.46 16.27
C PRO A 1012 6.46 -3.56 14.77
N VAL A 1013 5.18 -3.48 14.40
CA VAL A 1013 4.69 -3.73 13.03
C VAL A 1013 5.32 -2.79 12.01
N GLU A 1014 5.70 -1.58 12.41
CA GLU A 1014 6.36 -0.57 11.57
C GLU A 1014 7.73 -1.04 11.06
N ALA A 1015 8.40 -1.96 11.77
CA ALA A 1015 9.63 -2.59 11.30
C ALA A 1015 9.39 -3.56 10.12
N GLN A 1016 8.12 -3.86 9.79
CA GLN A 1016 7.70 -4.79 8.75
C GLN A 1016 7.17 -4.09 7.49
N TYR A 1017 7.10 -2.75 7.47
CA TYR A 1017 6.53 -1.96 6.38
C TYR A 1017 7.26 -2.09 5.05
N ALA A 1018 8.58 -2.33 5.09
CA ALA A 1018 9.42 -2.54 3.92
C ALA A 1018 10.69 -3.32 4.29
N PRO A 1019 11.48 -3.80 3.30
CA PRO A 1019 12.74 -4.47 3.57
C PRO A 1019 13.71 -3.59 4.35
N VAL A 1020 14.45 -4.19 5.28
CA VAL A 1020 15.46 -3.51 6.10
C VAL A 1020 16.87 -3.86 5.63
N TYR A 1021 17.57 -2.88 5.08
CA TYR A 1021 18.95 -3.01 4.58
C TYR A 1021 19.99 -2.32 5.48
N ALA A 1022 19.54 -1.52 6.45
CA ALA A 1022 20.41 -0.77 7.35
C ALA A 1022 19.87 -0.80 8.78
N ILE A 1023 20.75 -1.11 9.74
CA ILE A 1023 20.44 -1.22 11.17
C ILE A 1023 21.52 -0.45 11.94
N ALA A 1024 21.11 0.50 12.78
CA ALA A 1024 21.97 1.15 13.76
C ALA A 1024 21.41 0.93 15.17
N ALA A 1025 22.29 0.56 16.10
CA ALA A 1025 21.98 0.38 17.52
C ALA A 1025 22.65 1.48 18.34
N VAL A 1026 21.90 2.54 18.66
CA VAL A 1026 22.41 3.78 19.27
C VAL A 1026 21.49 4.24 20.38
N ASP A 1027 22.01 4.98 21.36
CA ASP A 1027 21.21 5.54 22.45
C ASP A 1027 20.71 6.92 22.02
N VAL A 1028 19.51 6.97 21.44
CA VAL A 1028 18.96 8.18 20.79
C VAL A 1028 18.44 9.16 21.84
N ASN A 1029 17.91 8.65 22.94
CA ASN A 1029 17.26 9.45 23.97
C ASN A 1029 18.18 9.75 25.20
N GLY A 1030 19.36 9.14 25.26
CA GLY A 1030 20.36 9.31 26.31
C GLY A 1030 20.04 8.59 27.61
N ASP A 1031 19.21 7.55 27.59
CA ASP A 1031 18.81 6.79 28.78
C ASP A 1031 19.78 5.65 29.15
N GLY A 1032 20.78 5.39 28.31
CA GLY A 1032 21.79 4.36 28.48
C GLY A 1032 21.44 3.01 27.85
N HIS A 1033 20.27 2.88 27.22
CA HIS A 1033 19.85 1.71 26.48
C HIS A 1033 20.06 1.91 24.97
N LYS A 1034 20.37 0.83 24.25
CA LYS A 1034 20.52 0.90 22.80
C LYS A 1034 19.14 0.80 22.14
N ASP A 1035 18.76 1.87 21.47
CA ASP A 1035 17.60 1.96 20.59
C ASP A 1035 17.96 1.46 19.19
N LEU A 1036 16.93 1.16 18.38
CA LEU A 1036 17.12 0.74 17.00
C LEU A 1036 16.66 1.81 16.03
N VAL A 1037 17.53 2.15 15.07
CA VAL A 1037 17.19 2.90 13.88
C VAL A 1037 17.29 1.97 12.67
N LEU A 1038 16.16 1.69 12.04
CA LEU A 1038 16.05 0.79 10.90
C LEU A 1038 15.73 1.61 9.63
N ALA A 1039 16.38 1.27 8.52
CA ALA A 1039 16.12 1.87 7.22
C ALA A 1039 16.30 0.86 6.09
N GLY A 1040 15.69 1.11 4.95
CA GLY A 1040 15.80 0.23 3.79
C GLY A 1040 15.03 0.74 2.59
N ASN A 1041 13.99 -0.01 2.19
CA ASN A 1041 13.23 0.13 0.94
C ASN A 1041 13.87 -0.56 -0.27
N ASN A 1042 13.04 -0.93 -1.25
CA ASN A 1042 13.47 -1.34 -2.58
C ASN A 1042 12.40 -0.95 -3.61
N GLN A 1043 12.76 -0.06 -4.53
CA GLN A 1043 11.86 0.43 -5.56
C GLN A 1043 12.01 -0.25 -6.93
N TRP A 1044 12.98 -1.15 -7.07
CA TRP A 1044 13.34 -1.82 -8.32
C TRP A 1044 12.84 -3.26 -8.32
N THR A 1045 11.53 -3.40 -8.30
CA THR A 1045 10.78 -4.66 -8.18
C THR A 1045 10.01 -4.96 -9.46
N ARG A 1046 9.51 -6.20 -9.60
CA ARG A 1046 8.49 -6.51 -10.60
C ARG A 1046 7.27 -5.62 -10.43
N ILE A 1047 6.66 -5.24 -11.56
CA ILE A 1047 5.55 -4.29 -11.58
C ILE A 1047 4.39 -4.84 -10.74
N ARG A 1048 4.10 -6.14 -10.86
CA ARG A 1048 3.01 -6.78 -10.12
C ARG A 1048 3.10 -6.60 -8.60
N PHE A 1049 4.30 -6.58 -8.01
CA PHE A 1049 4.46 -6.49 -6.56
C PHE A 1049 4.46 -5.04 -6.05
N GLY A 1050 4.58 -4.05 -6.94
CA GLY A 1050 4.71 -2.66 -6.53
C GLY A 1050 6.03 -2.36 -5.84
N ARG A 1051 6.21 -1.11 -5.40
CA ARG A 1051 7.42 -0.65 -4.70
C ARG A 1051 7.33 -0.93 -3.22
N TRP A 1052 8.44 -1.37 -2.61
CA TRP A 1052 8.54 -1.51 -1.17
C TRP A 1052 9.20 -0.27 -0.57
N ARG A 1053 8.44 0.83 -0.46
CA ARG A 1053 8.93 2.16 -0.02
C ARG A 1053 8.30 2.71 1.27
N ALA A 1054 7.50 1.92 1.97
CA ALA A 1054 6.76 2.38 3.15
C ALA A 1054 7.62 2.62 4.41
N ASN A 1055 8.93 2.37 4.37
CA ASN A 1055 9.86 2.66 5.47
C ASN A 1055 10.48 4.05 5.26
N HIS A 1056 10.06 5.04 6.04
CA HIS A 1056 10.60 6.41 6.01
C HIS A 1056 11.71 6.64 7.06
N GLY A 1057 12.33 5.54 7.53
CA GLY A 1057 13.14 5.46 8.74
C GLY A 1057 12.26 5.07 9.93
N VAL A 1058 12.67 4.03 10.66
CA VAL A 1058 11.94 3.52 11.83
C VAL A 1058 12.83 3.67 13.05
N LEU A 1059 12.36 4.44 14.04
CA LEU A 1059 12.99 4.55 15.36
C LEU A 1059 12.19 3.72 16.37
N LEU A 1060 12.87 2.79 17.03
CA LEU A 1060 12.32 1.96 18.10
C LEU A 1060 13.08 2.23 19.39
N LEU A 1061 12.42 2.81 20.38
CA LEU A 1061 13.02 3.02 21.71
C LEU A 1061 12.98 1.73 22.52
N ASN A 1062 14.09 1.40 23.16
CA ASN A 1062 14.26 0.20 23.97
C ASN A 1062 13.96 0.48 25.45
N ASP A 1063 13.21 -0.39 26.12
CA ASP A 1063 12.92 -0.29 27.56
C ASP A 1063 14.02 -0.86 28.47
N GLY A 1064 15.13 -1.33 27.89
CA GLY A 1064 16.26 -1.95 28.57
C GLY A 1064 16.00 -3.40 29.01
N LYS A 1065 14.87 -3.99 28.63
CA LYS A 1065 14.49 -5.39 28.89
C LYS A 1065 14.14 -6.14 27.60
N GLY A 1066 14.45 -5.53 26.44
CA GLY A 1066 14.13 -6.05 25.12
C GLY A 1066 12.70 -5.72 24.64
N GLY A 1067 11.98 -4.82 25.30
CA GLY A 1067 10.73 -4.25 24.81
C GLY A 1067 11.00 -3.03 23.93
N PHE A 1068 10.34 -2.96 22.77
CA PHE A 1068 10.51 -1.85 21.83
C PHE A 1068 9.22 -1.07 21.60
N LYS A 1069 9.32 0.26 21.51
CA LYS A 1069 8.21 1.15 21.17
C LYS A 1069 8.57 2.00 19.95
N TYR A 1070 7.69 1.98 18.93
CA TYR A 1070 7.81 2.85 17.77
C TYR A 1070 7.65 4.34 18.13
N VAL A 1071 8.43 5.18 17.46
CA VAL A 1071 8.36 6.65 17.57
C VAL A 1071 7.87 7.24 16.23
N PRO A 1072 6.71 7.92 16.20
CA PRO A 1072 6.16 8.54 15.00
C PRO A 1072 7.09 9.57 14.35
N GLN A 1073 6.96 9.78 13.03
CA GLN A 1073 7.91 10.58 12.25
C GLN A 1073 8.11 12.04 12.72
N PRO A 1074 7.06 12.79 13.12
CA PRO A 1074 7.25 14.13 13.65
C PRO A 1074 8.13 14.18 14.92
N VAL A 1075 8.13 13.09 15.69
CA VAL A 1075 8.90 12.97 16.94
C VAL A 1075 10.28 12.35 16.69
N SER A 1076 10.37 11.36 15.80
CA SER A 1076 11.65 10.75 15.42
C SER A 1076 12.53 11.76 14.68
N GLY A 1077 11.93 12.57 13.79
CA GLY A 1077 12.61 13.47 12.87
C GLY A 1077 13.21 12.81 11.64
N LEU A 1078 13.03 11.50 11.45
CA LEU A 1078 13.50 10.75 10.28
C LEU A 1078 12.62 11.00 9.04
N ARG A 1079 13.27 11.10 7.88
CA ARG A 1079 12.62 11.30 6.55
C ARG A 1079 13.38 10.55 5.45
N LEU A 1080 13.60 9.25 5.64
CA LEU A 1080 14.39 8.39 4.75
C LEU A 1080 13.49 7.65 3.76
N ARG A 1081 12.99 8.34 2.72
CA ARG A 1081 12.05 7.76 1.75
C ARG A 1081 12.69 6.93 0.63
N GLU A 1082 13.97 7.13 0.38
CA GLU A 1082 14.69 6.50 -0.74
C GLU A 1082 15.23 5.10 -0.35
N ASP A 1083 15.84 4.42 -1.32
CA ASP A 1083 16.49 3.12 -1.15
C ASP A 1083 17.77 3.24 -0.33
N VAL A 1084 17.67 3.06 0.99
CA VAL A 1084 18.83 3.01 1.89
C VAL A 1084 19.47 1.62 1.82
N ARG A 1085 20.82 1.57 1.75
CA ARG A 1085 21.59 0.30 1.65
C ARG A 1085 22.62 0.11 2.75
N SER A 1086 22.98 1.17 3.46
CA SER A 1086 23.97 1.11 4.53
C SER A 1086 23.80 2.26 5.53
N VAL A 1087 24.30 2.06 6.75
CA VAL A 1087 24.36 3.10 7.79
C VAL A 1087 25.67 3.02 8.55
N LEU A 1088 26.22 4.17 8.92
CA LEU A 1088 27.39 4.31 9.78
C LEU A 1088 27.11 5.31 10.90
N GLU A 1089 27.49 4.97 12.11
CA GLU A 1089 27.55 5.94 13.21
C GLU A 1089 28.80 6.82 13.05
N LEU A 1090 28.65 8.13 13.24
CA LEU A 1090 29.70 9.15 13.18
C LEU A 1090 29.80 9.83 14.56
N ASP A 1091 31.03 10.04 15.05
CA ASP A 1091 31.38 10.81 16.26
C ASP A 1091 30.60 10.51 17.55
N GLY A 1092 29.88 9.38 17.62
CA GLY A 1092 29.08 8.98 18.78
C GLY A 1092 27.72 9.68 18.90
N ASN A 1093 27.30 10.47 17.91
CA ASN A 1093 26.05 11.24 17.97
C ASN A 1093 25.44 11.57 16.60
N ARG A 1094 25.95 10.98 15.52
CA ARG A 1094 25.44 11.19 14.16
C ARG A 1094 25.32 9.86 13.43
N LEU A 1095 24.39 9.77 12.49
CA LEU A 1095 24.21 8.64 11.59
C LEU A 1095 24.36 9.14 10.15
N LEU A 1096 25.11 8.41 9.33
CA LEU A 1096 25.23 8.60 7.89
C LEU A 1096 24.58 7.41 7.19
N PHE A 1097 23.57 7.67 6.36
CA PHE A 1097 22.85 6.68 5.58
C PHE A 1097 23.29 6.74 4.13
N GLY A 1098 23.70 5.59 3.58
CA GLY A 1098 24.02 5.42 2.17
C GLY A 1098 22.74 5.17 1.37
N VAL A 1099 22.45 6.07 0.44
CA VAL A 1099 21.22 6.08 -0.37
C VAL A 1099 21.57 5.72 -1.82
N ASN A 1100 20.91 4.71 -2.39
CA ASN A 1100 21.07 4.35 -3.79
C ASN A 1100 20.49 5.44 -4.70
N ASP A 1101 21.20 5.77 -5.78
CA ASP A 1101 20.80 6.78 -6.77
C ASP A 1101 20.49 8.17 -6.18
N GLY A 1102 21.16 8.54 -5.08
CA GLY A 1102 20.85 9.76 -4.32
C GLY A 1102 21.97 10.22 -3.37
N PRO A 1103 21.79 11.41 -2.75
CA PRO A 1103 22.70 11.91 -1.73
C PRO A 1103 22.59 11.12 -0.43
N ALA A 1104 23.72 10.83 0.21
CA ALA A 1104 23.75 10.26 1.54
C ALA A 1104 23.08 11.21 2.55
N ALA A 1105 22.27 10.65 3.45
CA ALA A 1105 21.54 11.42 4.46
C ALA A 1105 22.27 11.39 5.80
N ILE A 1106 22.31 12.52 6.51
CA ILE A 1106 22.99 12.63 7.81
C ILE A 1106 22.00 13.10 8.86
N TYR A 1107 21.96 12.42 10.00
CA TYR A 1107 21.13 12.78 11.15
C TYR A 1107 21.98 12.89 12.42
N SER A 1108 21.70 13.86 13.28
CA SER A 1108 22.27 13.94 14.63
C SER A 1108 21.24 13.58 15.69
N TYR A 1109 21.63 12.86 16.73
CA TYR A 1109 20.79 12.56 17.89
C TYR A 1109 21.42 13.10 19.18
#